data_AF-A0AAE3P2U5-F1
#
_entry.id   AF-A0AAE3P2U5-F1
#
_cell.length_a   1.000
_cell.length_b   1.000
_cell.length_c   1.000
_cell.angle_alpha   90.00
_cell.angle_beta   90.00
_cell.angle_gamma   90.00
#
_symmetry.space_group_name_H-M   'P 1'
#
loop_
_entity.id
_entity.type
_entity.pdbx_description
1 polymer ?
#
loop_
_entity_poly.entity_id
_entity_poly.type
_entity_poly.pdbx_seq_one_letter_code
_entity_poly.pdbx_strand_id
1 'polypeptide(L)'
;MKIILPVNFIVALIILTNLSVFGQLKPIRVACVGNSITWGGLGDKSYPEQLGKLLGSHYVVKNFGISARALLRKSDYPYWNEQTFSEAKEFEPQIVIIKLGTNDTKPQNWVYGKEFFSNYVDFINEFRKGPVKPQIFISYPCPVFKTVWGIRDSIVKIIIPIIDSVRNTAKTDLIDFNTPFLDSASLFPDGVHPNAAGYLKMAQIAKDAILNSAPGIIRTFNSNKYFFDKGESCKLYWETTKGSEVTLNGVSVNEIDSTIVTLTETKSFILIAKGKDRSDTMRIKLNYFPAGSIKSFNAKPRMLELGANDTSKIYWAASLGSQVFLNNIPVEITCSLAVSPRFTTSYKLSSIGDTSTSKEISIKVLPAEEINRSLDREVHSSSYAKYFPADNAVDGNPFTYWKSKNEATPWIYVDFGKEFTFERVVLDWGNNYAISYQLQAVSSTGVITTIYNKTNGSGGRENILLNGTGRYLRMLCSQKLFADSGYVLNEFEIYGRKKVTEVVDETNSVQQFELFQNYPNPFSTSASSAFGGNPRSTIKYFIPNVILRQAQDDNVMVSQPVGRHGSSNHGVTLRQAQSDNIATLKVYDILGREVAVLVNEYRPAGNYEVEFDASTLASGIYLYSLQMNGLVKNKKMIVLK
;
A
#
# COMPACT_ATOMS: atom_id res chain seq x y z
N MET A 1 -15.06 -60.30 39.93
CA MET A 1 -13.61 -60.52 40.11
C MET A 1 -12.89 -59.31 39.54
N LYS A 2 -12.36 -58.45 40.41
CA LYS A 2 -11.56 -57.27 40.03
C LYS A 2 -10.25 -57.75 39.41
N ILE A 3 -9.92 -57.28 38.21
CA ILE A 3 -8.55 -57.36 37.68
C ILE A 3 -8.07 -55.93 37.51
N ILE A 4 -7.19 -55.54 38.43
CA ILE A 4 -6.36 -54.34 38.40
C ILE A 4 -5.05 -54.76 37.73
N LEU A 5 -4.63 -54.09 36.66
CA LEU A 5 -3.27 -54.10 36.11
C LEU A 5 -3.00 -52.75 35.39
N PRO A 6 -1.74 -52.31 35.27
CA PRO A 6 -1.28 -51.11 35.97
C PRO A 6 -1.01 -49.89 35.08
N VAL A 7 -0.94 -48.74 35.76
CA VAL A 7 -0.45 -47.44 35.29
C VAL A 7 1.01 -47.58 34.82
N ASN A 8 1.27 -47.35 33.53
CA ASN A 8 2.57 -46.94 32.99
C ASN A 8 2.43 -46.61 31.50
N PHE A 9 2.11 -45.37 31.15
CA PHE A 9 2.43 -44.76 29.83
C PHE A 9 2.20 -43.24 29.89
N ILE A 10 3.11 -42.50 30.53
CA ILE A 10 3.29 -41.05 30.27
C ILE A 10 4.79 -40.80 30.13
N VAL A 11 5.35 -41.17 28.98
CA VAL A 11 6.57 -40.56 28.42
C VAL A 11 6.45 -40.61 26.89
N ALA A 12 5.56 -39.78 26.33
CA ALA A 12 5.48 -39.54 24.89
C ALA A 12 4.72 -38.24 24.58
N LEU A 13 5.10 -37.12 25.20
CA LEU A 13 4.57 -35.81 24.81
C LEU A 13 5.57 -34.65 25.04
N ILE A 14 6.82 -34.81 24.60
CA ILE A 14 7.82 -33.70 24.57
C ILE A 14 8.60 -33.70 23.24
N ILE A 15 7.98 -34.08 22.11
CA ILE A 15 8.62 -33.96 20.78
C ILE A 15 7.77 -33.20 19.75
N LEU A 16 6.54 -32.76 20.10
CA LEU A 16 5.65 -32.06 19.17
C LEU A 16 5.58 -30.52 19.31
N THR A 17 6.30 -29.91 20.25
CA THR A 17 6.29 -28.44 20.40
C THR A 17 7.30 -27.72 19.49
N ASN A 18 8.46 -28.33 19.18
CA ASN A 18 9.51 -27.66 18.39
C ASN A 18 9.23 -27.59 16.88
N LEU A 19 8.49 -28.54 16.29
CA LEU A 19 8.13 -28.50 14.87
C LEU A 19 7.14 -27.36 14.53
N SER A 20 6.38 -26.87 15.51
CA SER A 20 5.35 -25.83 15.32
C SER A 20 5.91 -24.41 15.19
N VAL A 21 7.16 -24.16 15.63
CA VAL A 21 7.80 -22.84 15.58
C VAL A 21 8.40 -22.58 14.21
N PHE A 22 9.15 -23.55 13.65
CA PHE A 22 9.83 -23.41 12.36
C PHE A 22 8.89 -23.19 11.17
N GLY A 23 7.69 -23.75 11.18
CA GLY A 23 6.69 -23.53 10.12
C GLY A 23 6.13 -22.10 10.06
N GLN A 24 6.45 -21.24 11.04
CA GLN A 24 5.94 -19.87 11.15
C GLN A 24 7.05 -18.81 11.24
N LEU A 25 8.31 -19.21 11.42
CA LEU A 25 9.45 -18.29 11.30
C LEU A 25 9.60 -17.89 9.83
N LYS A 26 9.63 -16.58 9.55
CA LYS A 26 10.10 -16.12 8.24
C LYS A 26 11.54 -16.62 8.06
N PRO A 27 11.90 -17.16 6.89
CA PRO A 27 13.26 -17.64 6.66
C PRO A 27 14.32 -16.56 6.93
N ILE A 28 15.46 -16.96 7.48
CA ILE A 28 16.61 -16.08 7.69
C ILE A 28 17.23 -15.74 6.33
N ARG A 29 17.24 -14.45 5.99
CA ARG A 29 17.82 -13.96 4.73
C ARG A 29 19.33 -13.76 4.88
N VAL A 30 20.08 -14.38 3.97
CA VAL A 30 21.54 -14.30 3.89
C VAL A 30 21.93 -13.63 2.57
N ALA A 31 22.53 -12.45 2.63
CA ALA A 31 23.08 -11.76 1.47
C ALA A 31 24.56 -12.11 1.30
N CYS A 32 24.93 -12.77 0.21
CA CYS A 32 26.33 -13.00 -0.15
C CYS A 32 26.80 -11.92 -1.12
N VAL A 33 27.49 -10.91 -0.61
CA VAL A 33 27.98 -9.75 -1.37
C VAL A 33 29.43 -9.99 -1.76
N GLY A 34 29.77 -9.84 -3.03
CA GLY A 34 31.17 -9.99 -3.43
C GLY A 34 31.46 -9.85 -4.91
N ASN A 35 32.63 -10.31 -5.30
CA ASN A 35 33.12 -10.20 -6.67
C ASN A 35 32.82 -11.45 -7.52
N SER A 36 33.64 -11.72 -8.54
CA SER A 36 33.53 -12.91 -9.40
C SER A 36 33.56 -14.22 -8.63
N ILE A 37 34.30 -14.30 -7.51
CA ILE A 37 34.34 -15.51 -6.68
C ILE A 37 32.98 -15.75 -6.02
N THR A 38 32.28 -14.69 -5.58
CA THR A 38 30.92 -14.82 -5.05
C THR A 38 29.91 -15.08 -6.15
N TRP A 39 30.05 -14.42 -7.30
CA TRP A 39 29.16 -14.59 -8.45
C TRP A 39 29.16 -16.04 -8.96
N GLY A 40 30.31 -16.70 -8.99
CA GLY A 40 30.45 -18.11 -9.41
C GLY A 40 31.53 -18.37 -10.45
N GLY A 41 32.22 -17.32 -10.94
CA GLY A 41 33.41 -17.41 -11.78
C GLY A 41 33.31 -18.44 -12.91
N LEU A 42 34.15 -19.48 -12.81
CA LEU A 42 34.33 -20.56 -13.80
C LEU A 42 33.40 -21.78 -13.60
N GLY A 43 32.44 -21.74 -12.68
CA GLY A 43 31.64 -22.92 -12.32
C GLY A 43 30.13 -22.68 -12.31
N ASP A 44 29.37 -23.71 -12.68
CA ASP A 44 27.90 -23.71 -12.68
C ASP A 44 27.26 -23.75 -11.26
N LYS A 45 28.08 -23.72 -10.19
CA LYS A 45 27.64 -23.89 -8.80
C LYS A 45 28.39 -22.94 -7.85
N SER A 46 27.96 -21.69 -7.81
CA SER A 46 28.54 -20.66 -6.91
C SER A 46 28.46 -21.07 -5.42
N TYR A 47 29.37 -20.59 -4.57
CA TYR A 47 29.29 -20.90 -3.14
C TYR A 47 27.98 -20.42 -2.47
N PRO A 48 27.37 -19.26 -2.83
CA PRO A 48 26.10 -18.85 -2.23
C PRO A 48 24.95 -19.82 -2.55
N GLU A 49 24.90 -20.34 -3.78
CA GLU A 49 23.90 -21.32 -4.18
C GLU A 49 24.06 -22.64 -3.40
N GLN A 50 25.29 -23.12 -3.29
CA GLN A 50 25.61 -24.33 -2.51
C GLN A 50 25.35 -24.12 -1.02
N LEU A 51 25.64 -22.92 -0.49
CA LEU A 51 25.36 -22.54 0.90
C LEU A 51 23.85 -22.61 1.19
N GLY A 52 23.01 -22.11 0.29
CA GLY A 52 21.55 -22.21 0.41
C GLY A 52 21.07 -23.66 0.52
N LYS A 53 21.60 -24.54 -0.33
CA LYS A 53 21.30 -25.98 -0.29
C LYS A 53 21.74 -26.62 1.03
N LEU A 54 22.91 -26.26 1.55
CA LEU A 54 23.47 -26.82 2.79
C LEU A 54 22.79 -26.32 4.07
N LEU A 55 22.27 -25.08 4.06
CA LEU A 55 21.52 -24.48 5.18
C LEU A 55 20.05 -24.93 5.22
N GLY A 56 19.48 -25.27 4.07
CA GLY A 56 18.10 -25.73 3.97
C GLY A 56 17.07 -24.59 3.95
N SER A 57 15.78 -24.96 3.94
CA SER A 57 14.65 -24.05 3.70
C SER A 57 14.42 -22.98 4.78
N HIS A 58 15.01 -23.14 5.96
CA HIS A 58 14.98 -22.13 7.02
C HIS A 58 15.78 -20.87 6.64
N TYR A 59 16.67 -20.97 5.66
CA TYR A 59 17.49 -19.88 5.16
C TYR A 59 17.17 -19.56 3.71
N VAL A 60 17.11 -18.27 3.37
CA VAL A 60 17.07 -17.79 1.98
C VAL A 60 18.40 -17.11 1.68
N VAL A 61 19.26 -17.82 0.98
CA VAL A 61 20.57 -17.32 0.56
C VAL A 61 20.46 -16.73 -0.83
N LYS A 62 20.88 -15.47 -1.00
CA LYS A 62 20.89 -14.79 -2.29
C LYS A 62 22.30 -14.34 -2.67
N ASN A 63 22.65 -14.61 -3.93
CA ASN A 63 23.92 -14.24 -4.52
C ASN A 63 23.86 -12.78 -5.02
N PHE A 64 24.71 -11.93 -4.45
CA PHE A 64 24.94 -10.55 -4.85
C PHE A 64 26.40 -10.39 -5.27
N GLY A 65 26.91 -11.36 -6.03
CA GLY A 65 28.24 -11.31 -6.61
C GLY A 65 28.24 -10.59 -7.95
N ILE A 66 29.23 -9.71 -8.20
CA ILE A 66 29.46 -9.13 -9.52
C ILE A 66 30.93 -9.27 -9.91
N SER A 67 31.17 -9.81 -11.10
CA SER A 67 32.51 -10.01 -11.62
C SER A 67 33.38 -8.74 -11.64
N ALA A 68 34.68 -8.93 -11.37
CA ALA A 68 35.71 -7.89 -11.35
C ALA A 68 35.58 -6.76 -10.32
N ARG A 69 34.51 -6.72 -9.50
CA ARG A 69 34.29 -5.61 -8.55
C ARG A 69 35.26 -5.59 -7.37
N ALA A 70 35.60 -4.37 -6.99
CA ALA A 70 36.47 -4.02 -5.86
C ALA A 70 35.71 -3.22 -4.81
N LEU A 71 36.23 -3.22 -3.58
CA LEU A 71 35.68 -2.49 -2.45
C LEU A 71 36.09 -1.01 -2.44
N LEU A 72 37.26 -0.65 -2.95
CA LEU A 72 37.75 0.73 -3.00
C LEU A 72 36.82 1.57 -3.87
N ARG A 73 36.38 2.72 -3.34
CA ARG A 73 35.49 3.66 -4.06
C ARG A 73 36.12 4.19 -5.36
N LYS A 74 37.45 4.31 -5.37
CA LYS A 74 38.25 4.83 -6.49
C LYS A 74 38.84 3.74 -7.37
N SER A 75 38.44 2.48 -7.19
CA SER A 75 38.85 1.41 -8.09
C SER A 75 38.30 1.62 -9.51
N ASP A 76 38.86 0.88 -10.48
CA ASP A 76 38.37 0.81 -11.85
C ASP A 76 36.92 0.31 -11.94
N TYR A 77 36.52 -0.59 -11.03
CA TYR A 77 35.16 -1.14 -10.93
C TYR A 77 34.68 -1.20 -9.46
N PRO A 78 34.23 -0.07 -8.88
CA PRO A 78 33.81 -0.02 -7.48
C PRO A 78 32.43 -0.66 -7.29
N TYR A 79 32.32 -1.61 -6.35
CA TYR A 79 31.05 -2.27 -6.03
C TYR A 79 29.98 -1.28 -5.53
N TRP A 80 30.39 -0.15 -4.96
CA TRP A 80 29.52 0.92 -4.44
C TRP A 80 28.50 1.45 -5.46
N ASN A 81 28.86 1.44 -6.74
CA ASN A 81 28.06 2.07 -7.79
C ASN A 81 27.08 1.08 -8.42
N GLU A 82 27.07 -0.17 -7.96
CA GLU A 82 26.27 -1.23 -8.55
C GLU A 82 24.84 -1.22 -8.03
N GLN A 83 23.87 -1.42 -8.92
CA GLN A 83 22.47 -1.63 -8.54
C GLN A 83 22.34 -2.78 -7.54
N THR A 84 23.11 -3.85 -7.74
CA THR A 84 23.13 -5.02 -6.85
C THR A 84 23.55 -4.68 -5.41
N PHE A 85 24.30 -3.59 -5.17
CA PHE A 85 24.55 -3.12 -3.81
C PHE A 85 23.29 -2.59 -3.15
N SER A 86 22.48 -1.82 -3.88
CA SER A 86 21.16 -1.36 -3.40
C SER A 86 20.22 -2.54 -3.19
N GLU A 87 20.17 -3.49 -4.12
CA GLU A 87 19.34 -4.70 -4.01
C GLU A 87 19.73 -5.57 -2.81
N ALA A 88 21.02 -5.69 -2.51
CA ALA A 88 21.49 -6.42 -1.33
C ALA A 88 21.01 -5.79 -0.02
N LYS A 89 20.88 -4.46 0.03
CA LYS A 89 20.32 -3.72 1.18
C LYS A 89 18.79 -3.83 1.23
N GLU A 90 18.13 -3.73 0.09
CA GLU A 90 16.67 -3.88 -0.05
C GLU A 90 16.17 -5.29 0.26
N PHE A 91 17.05 -6.29 0.13
CA PHE A 91 16.80 -7.65 0.59
C PHE A 91 16.66 -7.76 2.12
N GLU A 92 16.98 -6.70 2.87
CA GLU A 92 16.85 -6.63 4.33
C GLU A 92 17.38 -7.89 5.05
N PRO A 93 18.65 -8.28 4.79
CA PRO A 93 19.20 -9.53 5.30
C PRO A 93 19.34 -9.51 6.83
N GLN A 94 19.15 -10.67 7.47
CA GLN A 94 19.58 -10.90 8.85
C GLN A 94 21.07 -11.26 8.92
N ILE A 95 21.64 -11.77 7.82
CA ILE A 95 23.06 -12.12 7.71
C ILE A 95 23.63 -11.55 6.42
N VAL A 96 24.77 -10.86 6.51
CA VAL A 96 25.53 -10.41 5.33
C VAL A 96 26.90 -11.06 5.35
N ILE A 97 27.29 -11.69 4.24
CA ILE A 97 28.66 -12.13 4.00
C ILE A 97 29.28 -11.19 2.98
N ILE A 98 30.36 -10.49 3.35
CA ILE A 98 31.10 -9.58 2.48
C ILE A 98 32.42 -10.24 2.08
N LYS A 99 32.54 -10.54 0.78
CA LYS A 99 33.72 -11.12 0.14
C LYS A 99 34.19 -10.22 -1.01
N LEU A 100 34.76 -9.08 -0.63
CA LEU A 100 35.44 -8.14 -1.51
C LEU A 100 36.89 -7.94 -1.02
N GLY A 101 37.76 -7.37 -1.85
CA GLY A 101 39.18 -7.18 -1.54
C GLY A 101 40.13 -7.75 -2.59
N THR A 102 39.78 -8.85 -3.27
CA THR A 102 40.70 -9.48 -4.24
C THR A 102 41.02 -8.57 -5.42
N ASN A 103 40.02 -7.90 -6.02
CA ASN A 103 40.24 -6.99 -7.16
C ASN A 103 40.87 -5.65 -6.74
N ASP A 104 40.74 -5.28 -5.46
CA ASP A 104 41.41 -4.11 -4.89
C ASP A 104 42.93 -4.24 -4.96
N THR A 105 43.44 -5.47 -4.90
CA THR A 105 44.89 -5.76 -4.94
C THR A 105 45.52 -5.58 -6.32
N LYS A 106 44.74 -5.34 -7.37
CA LYS A 106 45.28 -5.05 -8.72
C LYS A 106 46.08 -3.75 -8.70
N PRO A 107 47.17 -3.62 -9.50
CA PRO A 107 48.07 -2.46 -9.42
C PRO A 107 47.36 -1.12 -9.58
N GLN A 108 46.43 -1.02 -10.54
CA GLN A 108 45.68 0.22 -10.80
C GLN A 108 44.71 0.61 -9.67
N ASN A 109 44.26 -0.35 -8.85
CA ASN A 109 43.36 -0.10 -7.72
C ASN A 109 44.15 0.13 -6.43
N TRP A 110 45.26 -0.61 -6.25
CA TRP A 110 46.05 -0.58 -5.03
C TRP A 110 46.82 0.73 -4.81
N VAL A 111 46.88 1.61 -5.82
CA VAL A 111 47.31 3.01 -5.62
C VAL A 111 46.46 3.74 -4.55
N TYR A 112 45.21 3.30 -4.35
CA TYR A 112 44.31 3.80 -3.31
C TYR A 112 44.24 2.89 -2.07
N GLY A 113 45.15 1.92 -1.92
CA GLY A 113 45.11 0.91 -0.85
C GLY A 113 45.10 1.48 0.57
N LYS A 114 45.61 2.71 0.78
CA LYS A 114 45.53 3.42 2.07
C LYS A 114 44.08 3.69 2.52
N GLU A 115 43.13 3.77 1.58
CA GLU A 115 41.72 4.02 1.86
C GLU A 115 40.94 2.72 2.18
N PHE A 116 41.52 1.53 1.92
CA PHE A 116 40.85 0.24 1.99
C PHE A 116 40.16 0.00 3.34
N PHE A 117 40.86 0.27 4.45
CA PHE A 117 40.31 0.15 5.81
C PHE A 117 39.04 1.00 5.99
N SER A 118 39.14 2.29 5.71
CA SER A 118 38.03 3.24 5.90
C SER A 118 36.83 2.89 5.01
N ASN A 119 37.10 2.54 3.74
CA ASN A 119 36.06 2.16 2.79
C ASN A 119 35.36 0.86 3.23
N TYR A 120 36.09 -0.12 3.76
CA TYR A 120 35.47 -1.35 4.28
C TYR A 120 34.56 -1.07 5.47
N VAL A 121 35.01 -0.27 6.43
CA VAL A 121 34.20 0.12 7.59
C VAL A 121 32.93 0.84 7.15
N ASP A 122 33.04 1.79 6.21
CA ASP A 122 31.86 2.47 5.64
C ASP A 122 30.91 1.49 4.95
N PHE A 123 31.45 0.52 4.21
CA PHE A 123 30.65 -0.45 3.44
C PHE A 123 29.83 -1.34 4.37
N ILE A 124 30.43 -1.77 5.49
CA ILE A 124 29.75 -2.48 6.57
C ILE A 124 28.64 -1.60 7.18
N ASN A 125 28.94 -0.33 7.42
CA ASN A 125 27.99 0.60 8.04
C ASN A 125 26.76 0.88 7.15
N GLU A 126 26.89 0.84 5.82
CA GLU A 126 25.74 0.94 4.91
C GLU A 126 24.69 -0.14 5.15
N PHE A 127 25.08 -1.40 5.40
CA PHE A 127 24.15 -2.47 5.74
C PHE A 127 23.47 -2.25 7.09
N ARG A 128 24.14 -1.56 8.03
CA ARG A 128 23.59 -1.26 9.36
C ARG A 128 22.64 -0.06 9.36
N LYS A 129 22.56 0.73 8.30
CA LYS A 129 21.59 1.83 8.18
C LYS A 129 20.17 1.33 7.97
N GLY A 130 19.99 0.10 7.48
CA GLY A 130 18.68 -0.50 7.22
C GLY A 130 17.81 -0.72 8.47
N PRO A 131 16.51 -1.06 8.28
CA PRO A 131 15.58 -1.35 9.37
C PRO A 131 15.94 -2.65 10.11
N VAL A 132 16.50 -3.62 9.38
CA VAL A 132 17.10 -4.83 9.95
C VAL A 132 18.57 -4.53 10.27
N LYS A 133 19.05 -4.96 11.44
CA LYS A 133 20.47 -4.86 11.83
C LYS A 133 21.12 -6.24 11.64
N PRO A 134 21.77 -6.51 10.50
CA PRO A 134 22.31 -7.84 10.24
C PRO A 134 23.50 -8.20 11.13
N GLN A 135 23.69 -9.50 11.36
CA GLN A 135 25.03 -10.02 11.64
C GLN A 135 25.85 -9.91 10.34
N ILE A 136 27.05 -9.35 10.43
CA ILE A 136 27.91 -9.16 9.28
C ILE A 136 29.15 -10.03 9.45
N PHE A 137 29.40 -10.88 8.48
CA PHE A 137 30.66 -11.58 8.28
C PHE A 137 31.46 -10.85 7.21
N ILE A 138 32.66 -10.42 7.54
CA ILE A 138 33.68 -10.13 6.53
C ILE A 138 34.51 -11.38 6.31
N SER A 139 35.26 -11.43 5.21
CA SER A 139 36.04 -12.63 4.91
C SER A 139 37.45 -12.32 4.46
N TYR A 140 38.38 -13.22 4.78
CA TYR A 140 39.66 -13.23 4.12
C TYR A 140 39.51 -13.59 2.64
N PRO A 141 40.32 -12.99 1.75
CA PRO A 141 40.39 -13.41 0.36
C PRO A 141 40.87 -14.86 0.26
N CYS A 142 40.46 -15.57 -0.79
CA CYS A 142 41.07 -16.86 -1.10
C CYS A 142 42.56 -16.67 -1.44
N PRO A 143 43.42 -17.67 -1.22
CA PRO A 143 44.81 -17.58 -1.65
C PRO A 143 44.90 -17.45 -3.17
N VAL A 144 45.97 -16.83 -3.66
CA VAL A 144 46.24 -16.68 -5.09
C VAL A 144 47.41 -17.56 -5.47
N PHE A 145 47.18 -18.52 -6.36
CA PHE A 145 48.19 -19.51 -6.76
C PHE A 145 48.93 -19.14 -8.04
N LYS A 146 48.38 -18.22 -8.83
CA LYS A 146 48.99 -17.71 -10.06
C LYS A 146 48.69 -16.23 -10.20
N THR A 147 49.69 -15.43 -10.59
CA THR A 147 49.46 -14.02 -10.91
C THR A 147 48.73 -13.91 -12.25
N VAL A 148 47.48 -13.46 -12.21
CA VAL A 148 46.62 -13.24 -13.38
C VAL A 148 45.83 -11.94 -13.18
N TRP A 149 45.61 -11.19 -14.27
CA TRP A 149 44.91 -9.89 -14.27
C TRP A 149 45.44 -8.86 -13.26
N GLY A 150 46.73 -8.95 -12.92
CA GLY A 150 47.38 -8.09 -11.93
C GLY A 150 47.15 -8.49 -10.46
N ILE A 151 46.35 -9.52 -10.17
CA ILE A 151 46.12 -10.01 -8.81
C ILE A 151 47.34 -10.82 -8.38
N ARG A 152 47.99 -10.40 -7.28
CA ARG A 152 49.22 -11.02 -6.76
C ARG A 152 49.03 -11.43 -5.31
N ASP A 153 49.47 -12.64 -4.98
CA ASP A 153 49.40 -13.20 -3.64
C ASP A 153 50.08 -12.31 -2.59
N SER A 154 51.19 -11.66 -2.95
CA SER A 154 51.92 -10.75 -2.06
C SER A 154 51.06 -9.58 -1.57
N ILE A 155 50.14 -9.06 -2.38
CA ILE A 155 49.24 -7.95 -2.00
C ILE A 155 47.99 -8.49 -1.29
N VAL A 156 47.50 -9.66 -1.68
CA VAL A 156 46.41 -10.36 -0.98
C VAL A 156 46.79 -10.64 0.47
N LYS A 157 48.03 -11.04 0.75
CA LYS A 157 48.56 -11.22 2.10
C LYS A 157 48.63 -9.93 2.91
N ILE A 158 48.79 -8.77 2.26
CA ILE A 158 48.79 -7.46 2.94
C ILE A 158 47.39 -7.06 3.42
N ILE A 159 46.34 -7.40 2.68
CA ILE A 159 44.97 -7.01 3.08
C ILE A 159 44.42 -7.84 4.23
N ILE A 160 44.91 -9.06 4.49
CA ILE A 160 44.45 -9.92 5.59
C ILE A 160 44.54 -9.21 6.97
N PRO A 161 45.70 -8.69 7.42
CA PRO A 161 45.77 -7.96 8.69
C PRO A 161 44.96 -6.66 8.71
N ILE A 162 44.71 -6.04 7.54
CA ILE A 162 43.81 -4.88 7.44
C ILE A 162 42.36 -5.32 7.66
N ILE A 163 41.94 -6.46 7.10
CA ILE A 163 40.61 -7.05 7.32
C ILE A 163 40.42 -7.41 8.80
N ASP A 164 41.44 -7.94 9.47
CA ASP A 164 41.41 -8.15 10.92
C ASP A 164 41.18 -6.84 11.70
N SER A 165 41.86 -5.76 11.28
CA SER A 165 41.65 -4.44 11.87
C SER A 165 40.22 -3.94 11.63
N VAL A 166 39.69 -4.09 10.41
CA VAL A 166 38.30 -3.76 10.07
C VAL A 166 37.34 -4.56 10.95
N ARG A 167 37.57 -5.87 11.12
CA ARG A 167 36.74 -6.74 11.97
C ARG A 167 36.64 -6.20 13.39
N ASN A 168 37.79 -5.84 13.96
CA ASN A 168 37.90 -5.38 15.34
C ASN A 168 37.26 -4.00 15.54
N THR A 169 37.43 -3.10 14.58
CA THR A 169 36.86 -1.74 14.59
C THR A 169 35.35 -1.78 14.35
N ALA A 170 34.91 -2.49 13.31
CA ALA A 170 33.52 -2.56 12.93
C ALA A 170 32.72 -3.58 13.74
N LYS A 171 33.33 -4.38 14.63
CA LYS A 171 32.66 -5.42 15.43
C LYS A 171 31.87 -6.38 14.55
N THR A 172 32.55 -6.96 13.57
CA THR A 172 31.97 -7.98 12.68
C THR A 172 32.51 -9.36 13.01
N ASP A 173 31.82 -10.38 12.50
CA ASP A 173 32.30 -11.76 12.53
C ASP A 173 33.20 -12.01 11.29
N LEU A 174 33.94 -13.12 11.28
CA LEU A 174 34.91 -13.46 10.23
C LEU A 174 34.61 -14.83 9.62
N ILE A 175 34.73 -14.92 8.31
CA ILE A 175 34.86 -16.19 7.59
C ILE A 175 36.25 -16.28 6.97
N ASP A 176 37.01 -17.31 7.35
CA ASP A 176 38.34 -17.54 6.80
C ASP A 176 38.26 -18.39 5.52
N PHE A 177 38.27 -17.73 4.35
CA PHE A 177 38.42 -18.40 3.06
C PHE A 177 39.88 -18.50 2.59
N ASN A 178 40.87 -18.17 3.43
CA ASN A 178 42.29 -18.20 3.10
C ASN A 178 42.97 -19.46 3.63
N THR A 179 43.06 -19.59 4.96
CA THR A 179 43.85 -20.64 5.63
C THR A 179 43.43 -22.05 5.19
N PRO A 180 42.12 -22.38 5.11
CA PRO A 180 41.69 -23.72 4.69
C PRO A 180 42.06 -24.08 3.25
N PHE A 181 42.49 -23.12 2.43
CA PHE A 181 42.80 -23.30 1.02
C PHE A 181 44.28 -23.22 0.69
N LEU A 182 45.19 -22.89 1.62
CA LEU A 182 46.61 -22.65 1.34
C LEU A 182 47.30 -23.78 0.55
N ASP A 183 46.95 -25.05 0.82
CA ASP A 183 47.51 -26.21 0.13
C ASP A 183 46.57 -26.79 -0.95
N SER A 184 45.59 -26.01 -1.41
CA SER A 184 44.51 -26.46 -2.30
C SER A 184 44.58 -25.85 -3.70
N ALA A 185 45.78 -25.63 -4.24
CA ALA A 185 46.00 -25.00 -5.55
C ALA A 185 45.21 -25.68 -6.69
N SER A 186 45.03 -27.00 -6.64
CA SER A 186 44.25 -27.77 -7.62
C SER A 186 42.75 -27.40 -7.66
N LEU A 187 42.24 -26.76 -6.60
CA LEU A 187 40.88 -26.23 -6.57
C LEU A 187 40.73 -24.90 -7.30
N PHE A 188 41.83 -24.28 -7.75
CA PHE A 188 41.86 -22.97 -8.42
C PHE A 188 42.50 -23.09 -9.81
N PRO A 189 41.76 -23.54 -10.84
CA PRO A 189 42.32 -23.86 -12.15
C PRO A 189 43.05 -22.69 -12.85
N ASP A 190 42.63 -21.45 -12.61
CA ASP A 190 43.30 -20.25 -13.11
C ASP A 190 44.19 -19.55 -12.06
N GLY A 191 44.26 -20.13 -10.86
CA GLY A 191 44.97 -19.61 -9.70
C GLY A 191 44.24 -18.56 -8.88
N VAL A 192 43.00 -18.18 -9.21
CA VAL A 192 42.20 -17.17 -8.48
C VAL A 192 40.77 -17.62 -8.21
N HIS A 193 40.09 -18.24 -9.18
CA HIS A 193 38.71 -18.68 -9.06
C HIS A 193 38.64 -20.16 -8.66
N PRO A 194 37.86 -20.51 -7.61
CA PRO A 194 37.59 -21.90 -7.28
C PRO A 194 36.87 -22.64 -8.40
N ASN A 195 37.11 -23.95 -8.53
CA ASN A 195 36.25 -24.87 -9.28
C ASN A 195 35.04 -25.31 -8.42
N ALA A 196 34.19 -26.19 -8.95
CA ALA A 196 32.99 -26.66 -8.24
C ALA A 196 33.27 -27.25 -6.84
N ALA A 197 34.36 -28.02 -6.68
CA ALA A 197 34.75 -28.59 -5.39
C ALA A 197 35.28 -27.52 -4.43
N GLY A 198 36.02 -26.53 -4.94
CA GLY A 198 36.44 -25.36 -4.17
C GLY A 198 35.24 -24.53 -3.67
N TYR A 199 34.24 -24.31 -4.52
CA TYR A 199 33.01 -23.63 -4.12
C TYR A 199 32.18 -24.41 -3.09
N LEU A 200 32.14 -25.74 -3.17
CA LEU A 200 31.51 -26.57 -2.14
C LEU A 200 32.20 -26.39 -0.79
N LYS A 201 33.54 -26.44 -0.77
CA LYS A 201 34.34 -26.24 0.45
C LYS A 201 34.11 -24.84 1.03
N MET A 202 34.05 -23.80 0.19
CA MET A 202 33.68 -22.45 0.64
C MET A 202 32.29 -22.41 1.27
N ALA A 203 31.30 -23.06 0.66
CA ALA A 203 29.94 -23.09 1.19
C ALA A 203 29.86 -23.81 2.55
N GLN A 204 30.64 -24.89 2.75
CA GLN A 204 30.74 -25.59 4.04
C GLN A 204 31.33 -24.67 5.12
N ILE A 205 32.44 -24.00 4.84
CA ILE A 205 33.07 -23.05 5.77
C ILE A 205 32.09 -21.93 6.16
N ALA A 206 31.36 -21.38 5.18
CA ALA A 206 30.37 -20.33 5.44
C ALA A 206 29.18 -20.83 6.27
N LYS A 207 28.70 -22.06 6.01
CA LYS A 207 27.65 -22.71 6.82
C LYS A 207 28.11 -22.87 8.26
N ASP A 208 29.31 -23.38 8.48
CA ASP A 208 29.83 -23.64 9.83
C ASP A 208 29.98 -22.33 10.61
N ALA A 209 30.43 -21.25 9.96
CA ALA A 209 30.50 -19.93 10.58
C ALA A 209 29.12 -19.36 10.98
N ILE A 210 28.10 -19.55 10.13
CA ILE A 210 26.73 -19.10 10.42
C ILE A 210 26.13 -19.89 11.59
N LEU A 211 26.22 -21.22 11.55
CA LEU A 211 25.57 -22.10 12.53
C LEU A 211 26.30 -22.11 13.88
N ASN A 212 27.61 -21.88 13.89
CA ASN A 212 28.43 -21.81 15.11
C ASN A 212 28.78 -20.37 15.50
N SER A 213 27.97 -19.39 15.08
CA SER A 213 28.12 -18.00 15.53
C SER A 213 28.11 -17.90 17.06
N ALA A 214 28.91 -16.98 17.60
CA ALA A 214 28.98 -16.76 19.04
C ALA A 214 27.60 -16.41 19.63
N PRO A 215 27.30 -16.86 20.87
CA PRO A 215 26.09 -16.48 21.59
C PRO A 215 25.89 -14.95 21.72
N GLY A 216 24.65 -14.54 21.95
CA GLY A 216 24.28 -13.14 22.19
C GLY A 216 23.82 -12.35 20.97
N ILE A 217 23.32 -13.02 19.92
CA ILE A 217 22.81 -12.40 18.69
C ILE A 217 21.34 -12.77 18.50
N ILE A 218 20.49 -11.77 18.20
CA ILE A 218 19.10 -12.03 17.82
C ILE A 218 19.02 -12.13 16.29
N ARG A 219 18.59 -13.28 15.77
CA ARG A 219 18.36 -13.49 14.32
C ARG A 219 17.03 -12.88 13.89
N THR A 220 15.99 -13.11 14.67
CA THR A 220 14.66 -12.55 14.44
C THR A 220 13.93 -12.35 15.75
N PHE A 221 13.14 -11.29 15.83
CA PHE A 221 12.14 -11.08 16.87
C PHE A 221 10.96 -10.35 16.24
N ASN A 222 9.83 -11.05 16.07
CA ASN A 222 8.70 -10.56 15.30
C ASN A 222 7.37 -11.04 15.88
N SER A 223 6.29 -10.45 15.37
CA SER A 223 4.92 -10.86 15.64
C SER A 223 4.21 -11.23 14.35
N ASN A 224 3.25 -12.14 14.40
CA ASN A 224 2.36 -12.40 13.26
C ASN A 224 1.36 -11.26 13.01
N LYS A 225 1.16 -10.36 13.98
CA LYS A 225 0.24 -9.22 13.91
C LYS A 225 0.77 -8.03 14.74
N TYR A 226 0.50 -6.80 14.34
CA TYR A 226 0.98 -5.59 15.04
C TYR A 226 -0.14 -4.65 15.51
N PHE A 227 -1.39 -5.00 15.23
CA PHE A 227 -2.58 -4.20 15.51
C PHE A 227 -3.69 -5.11 16.04
N PHE A 228 -4.35 -4.74 17.15
CA PHE A 228 -5.22 -5.63 17.90
C PHE A 228 -6.48 -4.93 18.39
N ASP A 229 -7.61 -5.60 18.29
CA ASP A 229 -8.82 -5.26 19.03
C ASP A 229 -8.91 -6.04 20.35
N LYS A 230 -9.92 -5.70 21.15
CA LYS A 230 -10.26 -6.37 22.41
C LYS A 230 -10.44 -7.88 22.21
N GLY A 231 -9.73 -8.66 23.03
CA GLY A 231 -9.81 -10.13 23.04
C GLY A 231 -8.99 -10.83 21.96
N GLU A 232 -8.35 -10.08 21.05
CA GLU A 232 -7.44 -10.67 20.07
C GLU A 232 -6.08 -11.01 20.70
N SER A 233 -5.44 -12.03 20.16
CA SER A 233 -4.09 -12.44 20.53
C SER A 233 -3.16 -12.45 19.33
N CYS A 234 -1.85 -12.33 19.58
CA CYS A 234 -0.79 -12.63 18.62
C CYS A 234 0.17 -13.66 19.15
N LYS A 235 0.91 -14.23 18.21
CA LYS A 235 2.11 -15.00 18.51
C LYS A 235 3.34 -14.12 18.28
N LEU A 236 4.09 -13.89 19.35
CA LEU A 236 5.46 -13.43 19.29
C LEU A 236 6.37 -14.62 19.05
N TYR A 237 7.42 -14.45 18.26
CA TYR A 237 8.40 -15.49 17.99
C TYR A 237 9.78 -14.90 17.79
N TRP A 238 10.79 -15.69 18.15
CA TRP A 238 12.18 -15.29 18.05
C TRP A 238 13.11 -16.46 17.79
N GLU A 239 14.30 -16.11 17.33
CA GLU A 239 15.43 -17.02 17.18
C GLU A 239 16.70 -16.23 17.48
N THR A 240 17.55 -16.81 18.32
CA THR A 240 18.87 -16.29 18.67
C THR A 240 19.95 -17.29 18.29
N THR A 241 21.21 -16.88 18.35
CA THR A 241 22.34 -17.81 18.22
C THR A 241 22.40 -18.78 19.38
N LYS A 242 22.69 -20.05 19.09
CA LYS A 242 22.83 -21.13 20.08
C LYS A 242 23.82 -20.77 21.21
N GLY A 243 23.49 -21.17 22.44
CA GLY A 243 24.21 -20.84 23.68
C GLY A 243 23.91 -19.46 24.28
N SER A 244 22.92 -18.70 23.78
CA SER A 244 22.52 -17.40 24.32
C SER A 244 21.63 -17.54 25.56
N GLU A 245 21.87 -16.70 26.56
CA GLU A 245 20.90 -16.41 27.62
C GLU A 245 19.87 -15.42 27.11
N VAL A 246 18.60 -15.82 27.02
CA VAL A 246 17.54 -15.00 26.40
C VAL A 246 16.48 -14.58 27.41
N THR A 247 16.11 -13.30 27.38
CA THR A 247 14.97 -12.78 28.17
C THR A 247 13.97 -12.04 27.30
N LEU A 248 12.68 -12.23 27.58
CA LEU A 248 11.57 -11.47 27.03
C LEU A 248 10.95 -10.64 28.16
N ASN A 249 11.06 -9.30 28.07
CA ASN A 249 10.67 -8.38 29.14
C ASN A 249 11.28 -8.73 30.51
N GLY A 250 12.52 -9.23 30.53
CA GLY A 250 13.23 -9.63 31.75
C GLY A 250 12.94 -11.05 32.23
N VAL A 251 11.99 -11.78 31.63
CA VAL A 251 11.70 -13.17 31.96
C VAL A 251 12.54 -14.09 31.08
N SER A 252 13.21 -15.08 31.67
CA SER A 252 14.02 -16.07 30.94
C SER A 252 13.17 -16.90 29.97
N VAL A 253 13.66 -17.07 28.75
CA VAL A 253 13.01 -17.85 27.69
C VAL A 253 14.04 -18.65 26.88
N ASN A 254 13.59 -19.59 26.05
CA ASN A 254 14.47 -20.38 25.20
C ASN A 254 15.02 -19.56 24.02
N GLU A 255 16.09 -20.06 23.39
CA GLU A 255 16.80 -19.43 22.27
C GLU A 255 15.95 -19.31 21.01
N ILE A 256 15.14 -20.33 20.74
CA ILE A 256 14.19 -20.39 19.64
C ILE A 256 12.86 -20.77 20.26
N ASP A 257 11.92 -19.82 20.25
CA ASP A 257 10.65 -20.04 20.90
C ASP A 257 9.60 -19.06 20.39
N SER A 258 8.39 -19.22 20.91
CA SER A 258 7.27 -18.34 20.66
C SER A 258 6.34 -18.29 21.85
N THR A 259 5.61 -17.18 21.99
CA THR A 259 4.59 -17.06 23.03
C THR A 259 3.35 -16.36 22.48
N ILE A 260 2.18 -16.75 22.98
CA ILE A 260 0.93 -16.08 22.66
C ILE A 260 0.72 -14.95 23.67
N VAL A 261 0.40 -13.77 23.16
CA VAL A 261 0.14 -12.59 23.95
C VAL A 261 -1.24 -12.06 23.61
N THR A 262 -2.02 -11.79 24.66
CA THR A 262 -3.26 -11.00 24.58
C THR A 262 -2.97 -9.62 25.14
N LEU A 263 -3.40 -8.59 24.42
CA LEU A 263 -3.17 -7.19 24.81
C LEU A 263 -4.45 -6.56 25.35
N THR A 264 -4.29 -5.76 26.39
CA THR A 264 -5.32 -4.85 26.90
C THR A 264 -4.98 -3.38 26.63
N GLU A 265 -3.75 -3.12 26.18
CA GLU A 265 -3.22 -1.81 25.85
C GLU A 265 -2.06 -1.93 24.85
N THR A 266 -1.69 -0.80 24.24
CA THR A 266 -0.52 -0.75 23.34
C THR A 266 0.74 -1.00 24.16
N LYS A 267 1.52 -2.03 23.79
CA LYS A 267 2.66 -2.49 24.57
C LYS A 267 3.89 -2.74 23.72
N SER A 268 5.07 -2.44 24.28
CA SER A 268 6.35 -2.82 23.69
C SER A 268 6.91 -4.06 24.38
N PHE A 269 7.47 -4.98 23.58
CA PHE A 269 8.19 -6.16 24.06
C PHE A 269 9.66 -6.00 23.74
N ILE A 270 10.51 -6.35 24.69
CA ILE A 270 11.96 -6.24 24.61
C ILE A 270 12.53 -7.65 24.72
N LEU A 271 13.21 -8.10 23.67
CA LEU A 271 13.98 -9.34 23.68
C LEU A 271 15.46 -8.99 23.85
N ILE A 272 16.12 -9.62 24.80
CA ILE A 272 17.56 -9.47 25.03
C ILE A 272 18.20 -10.84 24.90
N ALA A 273 19.24 -10.96 24.06
CA ALA A 273 20.10 -12.15 23.99
C ALA A 273 21.49 -11.77 24.50
N LYS A 274 22.01 -12.53 25.46
CA LYS A 274 23.35 -12.33 26.03
C LYS A 274 24.23 -13.55 25.78
N GLY A 275 25.45 -13.29 25.36
CA GLY A 275 26.57 -14.21 25.36
C GLY A 275 27.69 -13.66 26.25
N LYS A 276 28.83 -14.37 26.27
CA LYS A 276 29.98 -13.99 27.10
C LYS A 276 30.50 -12.58 26.81
N ASP A 277 30.66 -12.24 25.53
CA ASP A 277 31.31 -11.00 25.09
C ASP A 277 30.38 -10.09 24.26
N ARG A 278 29.13 -10.52 24.06
CA ARG A 278 28.16 -9.83 23.17
C ARG A 278 26.77 -9.87 23.78
N SER A 279 26.03 -8.77 23.61
CA SER A 279 24.59 -8.72 23.90
C SER A 279 23.87 -7.98 22.78
N ASP A 280 22.70 -8.48 22.43
CA ASP A 280 21.80 -7.86 21.46
C ASP A 280 20.43 -7.59 22.09
N THR A 281 19.73 -6.58 21.59
CA THR A 281 18.42 -6.17 22.10
C THR A 281 17.53 -5.72 20.96
N MET A 282 16.40 -6.37 20.81
CA MET A 282 15.36 -6.00 19.85
C MET A 282 14.07 -5.59 20.57
N ARG A 283 13.35 -4.64 19.98
CA ARG A 283 12.06 -4.17 20.49
C ARG A 283 11.00 -4.29 19.41
N ILE A 284 9.83 -4.79 19.80
CA ILE A 284 8.62 -4.75 18.95
C ILE A 284 7.52 -4.02 19.69
N LYS A 285 6.80 -3.14 18.99
CA LYS A 285 5.63 -2.44 19.52
C LYS A 285 4.37 -3.04 18.92
N LEU A 286 3.45 -3.47 19.77
CA LEU A 286 2.14 -3.96 19.39
C LEU A 286 1.08 -2.92 19.75
N ASN A 287 0.26 -2.52 18.78
CA ASN A 287 -0.72 -1.45 18.94
C ASN A 287 -2.11 -2.03 19.23
N TYR A 288 -2.72 -1.61 20.32
CA TYR A 288 -4.07 -2.02 20.73
C TYR A 288 -5.07 -0.90 20.46
N PHE A 289 -6.20 -1.24 19.85
CA PHE A 289 -7.34 -0.37 19.59
C PHE A 289 -8.47 -0.71 20.57
N PRO A 290 -8.67 0.07 21.65
CA PRO A 290 -9.81 -0.13 22.54
C PRO A 290 -11.13 0.06 21.79
N ALA A 291 -12.21 -0.57 22.27
CA ALA A 291 -13.55 -0.34 21.73
C ALA A 291 -13.86 1.17 21.72
N GLY A 292 -14.40 1.69 20.62
CA GLY A 292 -14.61 3.11 20.38
C GLY A 292 -13.54 3.80 19.53
N SER A 293 -12.57 3.07 18.99
CA SER A 293 -11.49 3.61 18.15
C SER A 293 -11.84 3.59 16.66
N ILE A 294 -11.70 4.71 15.96
CA ILE A 294 -11.79 4.76 14.48
C ILE A 294 -10.44 4.39 13.86
N LYS A 295 -10.36 3.22 13.20
CA LYS A 295 -9.18 2.74 12.47
C LYS A 295 -9.02 3.48 11.14
N SER A 296 -10.12 3.68 10.40
CA SER A 296 -10.12 4.40 9.12
C SER A 296 -11.47 5.09 8.87
N PHE A 297 -11.45 6.21 8.16
CA PHE A 297 -12.64 6.91 7.66
C PHE A 297 -12.24 7.77 6.46
N ASN A 298 -12.75 7.43 5.27
CA ASN A 298 -12.34 8.05 4.03
C ASN A 298 -13.48 8.02 2.98
N ALA A 299 -13.32 8.72 1.87
CA ALA A 299 -14.24 8.72 0.73
C ALA A 299 -13.48 8.71 -0.59
N LYS A 300 -14.04 8.08 -1.63
CA LYS A 300 -13.48 8.11 -2.99
C LYS A 300 -14.61 8.17 -4.05
N PRO A 301 -14.57 9.13 -5.00
CA PRO A 301 -13.72 10.32 -5.03
C PRO A 301 -14.09 11.35 -3.94
N ARG A 302 -13.14 12.20 -3.53
CA ARG A 302 -13.40 13.29 -2.56
C ARG A 302 -13.93 14.58 -3.18
N MET A 303 -13.98 14.66 -4.51
CA MET A 303 -14.50 15.79 -5.27
C MET A 303 -15.46 15.30 -6.34
N LEU A 304 -16.63 15.92 -6.41
CA LEU A 304 -17.67 15.68 -7.40
C LEU A 304 -17.89 16.93 -8.23
N GLU A 305 -18.32 16.73 -9.47
CA GLU A 305 -18.62 17.81 -10.40
C GLU A 305 -20.03 18.32 -10.21
N LEU A 306 -20.17 19.64 -10.09
CA LEU A 306 -21.45 20.30 -9.93
C LEU A 306 -22.35 20.01 -11.14
N GLY A 307 -23.55 19.50 -10.87
CA GLY A 307 -24.52 19.13 -11.91
C GLY A 307 -24.25 17.77 -12.58
N ALA A 308 -23.12 17.12 -12.31
CA ALA A 308 -22.92 15.73 -12.66
C ALA A 308 -23.64 14.84 -11.63
N ASN A 309 -24.38 13.82 -12.09
CA ASN A 309 -24.95 12.79 -11.21
C ASN A 309 -23.88 11.78 -10.73
N ASP A 310 -22.65 12.27 -10.45
CA ASP A 310 -21.54 11.45 -10.00
C ASP A 310 -21.74 11.07 -8.51
N THR A 311 -21.21 9.91 -8.11
CA THR A 311 -21.31 9.40 -6.73
C THR A 311 -19.93 9.30 -6.08
N SER A 312 -19.89 9.37 -4.75
CA SER A 312 -18.73 9.08 -3.93
C SER A 312 -19.03 7.93 -2.98
N LYS A 313 -18.04 7.06 -2.72
CA LYS A 313 -18.14 5.98 -1.75
C LYS A 313 -17.38 6.37 -0.49
N ILE A 314 -18.09 6.63 0.59
CA ILE A 314 -17.55 6.75 1.95
C ILE A 314 -17.30 5.35 2.49
N TYR A 315 -16.20 5.12 3.20
CA TYR A 315 -15.89 3.83 3.84
C TYR A 315 -15.12 4.02 5.14
N TRP A 316 -15.33 3.12 6.08
CA TRP A 316 -14.73 3.20 7.42
C TRP A 316 -14.49 1.83 8.04
N ALA A 317 -13.64 1.82 9.06
CA ALA A 317 -13.46 0.73 9.99
C ALA A 317 -13.22 1.28 11.40
N ALA A 318 -13.86 0.68 12.40
CA ALA A 318 -13.68 0.93 13.82
C ALA A 318 -13.16 -0.34 14.54
N SER A 319 -12.77 -0.20 15.80
CA SER A 319 -12.40 -1.34 16.64
C SER A 319 -13.60 -2.19 17.02
N LEU A 320 -13.37 -3.49 17.19
CA LEU A 320 -14.40 -4.43 17.65
C LEU A 320 -15.01 -3.98 18.99
N GLY A 321 -16.32 -4.15 19.12
CA GLY A 321 -17.08 -3.73 20.31
C GLY A 321 -17.46 -2.25 20.33
N SER A 322 -17.16 -1.49 19.26
CA SER A 322 -17.62 -0.10 19.11
C SER A 322 -19.08 -0.01 18.70
N GLN A 323 -19.78 1.00 19.22
CA GLN A 323 -20.99 1.55 18.61
C GLN A 323 -20.59 2.69 17.68
N VAL A 324 -20.94 2.61 16.40
CA VAL A 324 -20.48 3.56 15.38
C VAL A 324 -21.67 4.33 14.81
N PHE A 325 -21.45 5.61 14.56
CA PHE A 325 -22.45 6.53 14.02
C PHE A 325 -21.88 7.35 12.88
N LEU A 326 -22.58 7.41 11.75
CA LEU A 326 -22.30 8.33 10.66
C LEU A 326 -23.34 9.46 10.70
N ASN A 327 -22.91 10.70 10.93
CA ASN A 327 -23.80 11.84 11.13
C ASN A 327 -24.90 11.57 12.18
N ASN A 328 -24.51 10.94 13.30
CA ASN A 328 -25.38 10.51 14.41
C ASN A 328 -26.36 9.37 14.08
N ILE A 329 -26.28 8.78 12.89
CA ILE A 329 -27.07 7.60 12.50
C ILE A 329 -26.25 6.34 12.80
N PRO A 330 -26.78 5.35 13.55
CA PRO A 330 -26.08 4.10 13.83
C PRO A 330 -25.68 3.36 12.54
N VAL A 331 -24.45 2.86 12.50
CA VAL A 331 -23.90 2.09 11.37
C VAL A 331 -23.01 0.95 11.86
N GLU A 332 -22.77 -0.03 10.98
CA GLU A 332 -21.86 -1.14 11.25
C GLU A 332 -20.40 -0.69 11.46
N ILE A 333 -19.64 -1.46 12.24
CA ILE A 333 -18.26 -1.11 12.62
C ILE A 333 -17.29 -1.06 11.44
N THR A 334 -17.59 -1.76 10.34
CA THR A 334 -16.82 -1.71 9.08
C THR A 334 -17.81 -1.78 7.93
N CYS A 335 -17.94 -0.70 7.18
CA CYS A 335 -18.91 -0.60 6.09
C CYS A 335 -18.53 0.52 5.13
N SER A 336 -19.36 0.71 4.11
CA SER A 336 -19.27 1.80 3.14
C SER A 336 -20.64 2.29 2.73
N LEU A 337 -20.75 3.57 2.39
CA LEU A 337 -21.96 4.23 1.93
C LEU A 337 -21.69 5.02 0.65
N ALA A 338 -22.47 4.75 -0.40
CA ALA A 338 -22.48 5.59 -1.59
C ALA A 338 -23.33 6.85 -1.34
N VAL A 339 -22.80 8.01 -1.70
CA VAL A 339 -23.44 9.32 -1.52
C VAL A 339 -23.32 10.15 -2.79
N SER A 340 -24.32 11.00 -3.06
CA SER A 340 -24.34 11.90 -4.21
C SER A 340 -24.73 13.32 -3.76
N PRO A 341 -23.90 13.97 -2.91
CA PRO A 341 -24.23 15.30 -2.41
C PRO A 341 -24.28 16.32 -3.55
N ARG A 342 -25.25 17.25 -3.48
CA ARG A 342 -25.39 18.34 -4.47
C ARG A 342 -24.55 19.58 -4.13
N PHE A 343 -24.05 19.65 -2.91
CA PHE A 343 -23.18 20.71 -2.40
C PHE A 343 -22.06 20.08 -1.59
N THR A 344 -20.97 20.82 -1.37
CA THR A 344 -19.90 20.37 -0.48
C THR A 344 -20.48 19.95 0.87
N THR A 345 -20.32 18.68 1.22
CA THR A 345 -20.95 18.06 2.40
C THR A 345 -19.89 17.43 3.27
N SER A 346 -19.95 17.71 4.56
CA SER A 346 -19.14 17.00 5.56
C SER A 346 -19.88 15.80 6.14
N TYR A 347 -19.13 14.75 6.41
CA TYR A 347 -19.57 13.53 7.05
C TYR A 347 -18.72 13.29 8.27
N LYS A 348 -19.36 13.07 9.41
CA LYS A 348 -18.71 12.81 10.70
C LYS A 348 -18.97 11.37 11.13
N LEU A 349 -17.91 10.60 11.31
CA LEU A 349 -17.95 9.30 11.94
C LEU A 349 -17.65 9.46 13.43
N SER A 350 -18.47 8.90 14.28
CA SER A 350 -18.25 8.82 15.73
C SER A 350 -18.26 7.35 16.14
N SER A 351 -17.34 6.97 17.03
CA SER A 351 -17.20 5.61 17.54
C SER A 351 -17.12 5.67 19.05
N ILE A 352 -17.98 4.91 19.73
CA ILE A 352 -18.15 4.93 21.19
C ILE A 352 -17.96 3.51 21.73
N GLY A 353 -17.24 3.36 22.83
CA GLY A 353 -16.99 2.12 23.54
C GLY A 353 -16.22 2.40 24.83
N ASP A 354 -15.15 1.65 25.08
CA ASP A 354 -14.20 1.92 26.17
C ASP A 354 -13.54 3.31 26.02
N THR A 355 -13.42 3.81 24.78
CA THR A 355 -13.06 5.18 24.43
C THR A 355 -14.12 5.81 23.52
N SER A 356 -14.01 7.10 23.25
CA SER A 356 -14.86 7.79 22.27
C SER A 356 -13.98 8.57 21.30
N THR A 357 -14.10 8.26 20.01
CA THR A 357 -13.36 8.94 18.95
C THR A 357 -14.29 9.44 17.87
N SER A 358 -13.91 10.52 17.20
CA SER A 358 -14.63 11.03 16.04
C SER A 358 -13.67 11.53 14.96
N LYS A 359 -14.05 11.34 13.70
CA LYS A 359 -13.35 11.87 12.52
C LYS A 359 -14.36 12.47 11.56
N GLU A 360 -13.92 13.46 10.80
CA GLU A 360 -14.73 14.14 9.80
C GLU A 360 -14.01 14.11 8.45
N ILE A 361 -14.77 13.93 7.38
CA ILE A 361 -14.32 14.07 6.00
C ILE A 361 -15.30 14.97 5.25
N SER A 362 -14.82 15.66 4.21
CA SER A 362 -15.69 16.48 3.35
C SER A 362 -15.58 16.00 1.91
N ILE A 363 -16.73 15.88 1.25
CA ILE A 363 -16.82 15.64 -0.18
C ILE A 363 -17.15 16.98 -0.82
N LYS A 364 -16.22 17.52 -1.61
CA LYS A 364 -16.41 18.82 -2.26
C LYS A 364 -17.22 18.65 -3.54
N VAL A 365 -18.17 19.57 -3.77
CA VAL A 365 -18.89 19.67 -5.04
C VAL A 365 -18.48 20.98 -5.68
N LEU A 366 -17.80 20.91 -6.82
CA LEU A 366 -17.12 22.05 -7.46
C LEU A 366 -17.49 22.16 -8.93
N PRO A 367 -17.44 23.36 -9.54
CA PRO A 367 -17.44 23.52 -11.00
C PRO A 367 -16.34 22.68 -11.66
N ALA A 368 -16.55 22.24 -12.90
CA ALA A 368 -15.66 21.30 -13.59
C ALA A 368 -14.20 21.78 -13.67
N GLU A 369 -14.01 23.09 -13.86
CA GLU A 369 -12.74 23.81 -13.97
C GLU A 369 -11.93 23.88 -12.68
N GLU A 370 -12.58 23.71 -11.52
CA GLU A 370 -11.95 23.74 -10.19
C GLU A 370 -11.58 22.36 -9.66
N ILE A 371 -12.01 21.28 -10.33
CA ILE A 371 -11.76 19.92 -9.86
C ILE A 371 -10.36 19.49 -10.27
N ASN A 372 -9.48 19.25 -9.29
CA ASN A 372 -8.25 18.52 -9.53
C ASN A 372 -8.58 17.05 -9.84
N ARG A 373 -8.53 16.68 -11.11
CA ARG A 373 -8.91 15.35 -11.60
C ARG A 373 -7.84 14.31 -11.31
N SER A 374 -6.61 14.67 -10.96
CA SER A 374 -5.61 13.69 -10.57
C SER A 374 -5.67 13.31 -9.09
N LEU A 375 -6.35 14.08 -8.22
CA LEU A 375 -6.40 13.80 -6.78
C LEU A 375 -6.87 12.37 -6.47
N ASP A 376 -6.06 11.65 -5.69
CA ASP A 376 -6.27 10.25 -5.28
C ASP A 376 -6.46 9.25 -6.46
N ARG A 377 -6.09 9.64 -7.69
CA ARG A 377 -6.12 8.76 -8.86
C ARG A 377 -4.92 7.82 -8.87
N GLU A 378 -5.10 6.73 -9.62
CA GLU A 378 -4.01 5.85 -9.96
C GLU A 378 -2.99 6.60 -10.85
N VAL A 379 -1.74 6.53 -10.42
CA VAL A 379 -0.61 7.22 -11.05
C VAL A 379 0.55 6.24 -11.17
N HIS A 380 1.28 6.33 -12.27
CA HIS A 380 2.42 5.45 -12.57
C HIS A 380 3.65 6.30 -12.88
N SER A 381 4.83 5.77 -12.59
CA SER A 381 6.09 6.41 -12.93
C SER A 381 7.11 5.41 -13.45
N SER A 382 8.12 5.87 -14.18
CA SER A 382 9.26 5.04 -14.60
C SER A 382 9.99 4.44 -13.42
N SER A 383 10.12 5.22 -12.35
CA SER A 383 10.79 4.83 -11.12
C SER A 383 10.42 5.76 -9.98
N TYR A 384 10.68 5.29 -8.76
CA TYR A 384 10.66 6.12 -7.57
C TYR A 384 11.71 5.65 -6.55
N ALA A 385 12.14 6.56 -5.68
CA ALA A 385 12.91 6.23 -4.48
C ALA A 385 11.95 5.68 -3.41
N LYS A 386 12.34 4.61 -2.69
CA LYS A 386 11.48 3.74 -1.84
C LYS A 386 10.39 4.43 -1.00
N TYR A 387 10.64 5.63 -0.47
CA TYR A 387 9.72 6.36 0.42
C TYR A 387 8.92 7.48 -0.27
N PHE A 388 9.09 7.65 -1.57
CA PHE A 388 8.58 8.78 -2.35
C PHE A 388 7.86 8.28 -3.63
N PRO A 389 6.84 7.41 -3.49
CA PRO A 389 6.12 6.84 -4.63
C PRO A 389 5.39 7.89 -5.46
N ALA A 390 4.92 7.50 -6.64
CA ALA A 390 4.18 8.39 -7.54
C ALA A 390 2.88 8.91 -6.93
N ASP A 391 2.22 8.12 -6.08
CA ASP A 391 0.97 8.49 -5.39
C ASP A 391 1.10 9.79 -4.58
N ASN A 392 2.29 10.08 -4.06
CA ASN A 392 2.57 11.30 -3.33
C ASN A 392 2.47 12.56 -4.20
N ALA A 393 2.52 12.46 -5.52
CA ALA A 393 2.34 13.61 -6.42
C ALA A 393 0.86 13.91 -6.68
N VAL A 394 -0.07 13.11 -6.18
CA VAL A 394 -1.51 13.26 -6.43
C VAL A 394 -2.35 13.08 -5.17
N ASP A 395 -1.74 13.16 -3.99
CA ASP A 395 -2.42 12.97 -2.70
C ASP A 395 -2.96 14.28 -2.09
N GLY A 396 -2.61 15.43 -2.68
CA GLY A 396 -3.02 16.75 -2.22
C GLY A 396 -2.32 17.20 -0.95
N ASN A 397 -1.21 16.56 -0.56
CA ASN A 397 -0.42 16.90 0.60
C ASN A 397 0.92 17.56 0.19
N PRO A 398 1.08 18.87 0.42
CA PRO A 398 2.27 19.61 -0.03
C PRO A 398 3.57 19.23 0.69
N PHE A 399 3.51 18.34 1.70
CA PHE A 399 4.68 17.84 2.45
C PHE A 399 5.16 16.47 2.00
N THR A 400 4.38 15.78 1.16
CA THR A 400 4.79 14.56 0.46
C THR A 400 5.21 14.91 -0.96
N TYR A 401 5.98 14.01 -1.58
CA TYR A 401 6.43 14.20 -2.95
C TYR A 401 6.76 12.87 -3.61
N TRP A 402 6.59 12.83 -4.93
CA TRP A 402 7.23 11.82 -5.78
C TRP A 402 8.70 12.19 -5.97
N LYS A 403 9.57 11.19 -5.84
CA LYS A 403 10.98 11.33 -6.22
C LYS A 403 11.40 10.19 -7.12
N SER A 404 11.83 10.50 -8.34
CA SER A 404 12.37 9.49 -9.25
C SER A 404 13.66 8.87 -8.70
N LYS A 405 14.08 7.72 -9.24
CA LYS A 405 15.50 7.31 -9.11
C LYS A 405 16.40 8.31 -9.86
N ASN A 406 17.71 8.24 -9.64
CA ASN A 406 18.66 9.06 -10.37
C ASN A 406 18.79 8.53 -11.81
N GLU A 407 17.87 8.94 -12.68
CA GLU A 407 17.84 8.58 -14.10
C GLU A 407 17.74 9.83 -15.00
N ALA A 408 18.09 9.66 -16.28
CA ALA A 408 18.17 10.79 -17.23
C ALA A 408 16.78 11.31 -17.61
N THR A 409 15.88 10.40 -17.99
CA THR A 409 14.56 10.73 -18.54
C THR A 409 13.41 10.02 -17.82
N PRO A 410 13.19 10.28 -16.51
CA PRO A 410 12.07 9.71 -15.78
C PRO A 410 10.75 10.27 -16.30
N TRP A 411 9.67 9.54 -16.09
CA TRP A 411 8.32 9.99 -16.37
C TRP A 411 7.34 9.66 -15.25
N ILE A 412 6.24 10.40 -15.19
CA ILE A 412 5.06 10.15 -14.35
C ILE A 412 3.79 10.38 -15.20
N TYR A 413 2.77 9.53 -15.07
CA TYR A 413 1.50 9.73 -15.75
C TYR A 413 0.30 9.38 -14.87
N VAL A 414 -0.82 10.05 -15.14
CA VAL A 414 -2.14 9.76 -14.55
C VAL A 414 -3.04 9.14 -15.62
N ASP A 415 -3.70 8.02 -15.32
CA ASP A 415 -4.69 7.38 -16.20
C ASP A 415 -6.11 7.88 -15.86
N PHE A 416 -6.81 8.40 -16.87
CA PHE A 416 -8.19 8.87 -16.74
C PHE A 416 -9.23 7.80 -17.16
N GLY A 417 -8.77 6.62 -17.58
CA GLY A 417 -9.55 5.45 -18.00
C GLY A 417 -10.16 5.57 -19.39
N LYS A 418 -10.41 6.80 -19.85
CA LYS A 418 -10.97 7.15 -21.17
C LYS A 418 -10.40 8.47 -21.66
N GLU A 419 -10.67 8.81 -22.91
CA GLU A 419 -10.28 10.10 -23.49
C GLU A 419 -10.79 11.27 -22.66
N PHE A 420 -9.85 12.15 -22.29
CA PHE A 420 -10.04 13.28 -21.41
C PHE A 420 -9.44 14.52 -22.07
N THR A 421 -10.12 15.66 -21.97
CA THR A 421 -9.60 16.93 -22.48
C THR A 421 -8.82 17.61 -21.36
N PHE A 422 -7.51 17.82 -21.57
CA PHE A 422 -6.63 18.50 -20.63
C PHE A 422 -6.65 20.00 -20.94
N GLU A 423 -6.99 20.81 -19.94
CA GLU A 423 -7.14 22.27 -20.10
C GLU A 423 -6.10 23.03 -19.29
N ARG A 424 -5.67 22.46 -18.16
CA ARG A 424 -4.70 23.09 -17.27
C ARG A 424 -4.01 22.05 -16.40
N VAL A 425 -2.76 22.30 -16.07
CA VAL A 425 -1.99 21.53 -15.09
C VAL A 425 -1.33 22.48 -14.10
N VAL A 426 -1.26 22.07 -12.84
CA VAL A 426 -0.39 22.70 -11.84
C VAL A 426 0.68 21.71 -11.44
N LEU A 427 1.94 22.11 -11.59
CA LEU A 427 3.10 21.35 -11.13
C LEU A 427 3.67 22.08 -9.93
N ASP A 428 3.70 21.44 -8.76
CA ASP A 428 4.45 21.96 -7.62
C ASP A 428 5.76 21.20 -7.47
N TRP A 429 6.87 21.83 -7.84
CA TRP A 429 8.17 21.18 -7.79
C TRP A 429 8.83 21.28 -6.41
N GLY A 430 9.49 20.20 -6.00
CA GLY A 430 10.35 20.22 -4.82
C GLY A 430 11.81 20.61 -5.13
N ASN A 431 12.72 20.26 -4.21
CA ASN A 431 14.09 20.77 -4.20
C ASN A 431 14.97 20.36 -5.40
N ASN A 432 14.63 19.29 -6.13
CA ASN A 432 15.36 18.88 -7.34
C ASN A 432 14.42 18.83 -8.55
N TYR A 433 13.93 20.00 -8.95
CA TYR A 433 12.97 20.18 -10.02
C TYR A 433 13.53 19.90 -11.42
N ALA A 434 12.63 19.73 -12.39
CA ALA A 434 13.01 19.64 -13.80
C ALA A 434 13.28 21.03 -14.38
N ILE A 435 14.47 21.22 -14.96
CA ILE A 435 14.80 22.34 -15.85
C ILE A 435 14.16 22.12 -17.23
N SER A 436 14.15 20.87 -17.72
CA SER A 436 13.56 20.54 -19.01
C SER A 436 12.61 19.35 -18.89
N TYR A 437 11.38 19.50 -19.40
CA TYR A 437 10.35 18.46 -19.38
C TYR A 437 9.31 18.68 -20.49
N GLN A 438 8.57 17.63 -20.83
CA GLN A 438 7.43 17.65 -21.75
C GLN A 438 6.17 17.16 -21.04
N LEU A 439 5.02 17.71 -21.41
CA LEU A 439 3.72 17.15 -21.08
C LEU A 439 3.12 16.55 -22.34
N GLN A 440 2.67 15.30 -22.23
CA GLN A 440 2.29 14.47 -23.35
C GLN A 440 0.91 13.87 -23.10
N ALA A 441 -0.01 14.13 -24.02
CA ALA A 441 -1.28 13.41 -24.08
C ALA A 441 -1.04 12.07 -24.78
N VAL A 442 -1.43 10.98 -24.12
CA VAL A 442 -1.36 9.63 -24.69
C VAL A 442 -2.77 9.11 -24.92
N SER A 443 -3.10 8.75 -26.15
CA SER A 443 -4.42 8.21 -26.51
C SER A 443 -4.65 6.82 -25.90
N SER A 444 -5.90 6.35 -25.94
CA SER A 444 -6.26 4.97 -25.60
C SER A 444 -5.52 3.90 -26.43
N THR A 445 -5.07 4.24 -27.65
CA THR A 445 -4.29 3.38 -28.55
C THR A 445 -2.78 3.51 -28.36
N GLY A 446 -2.32 4.34 -27.41
CA GLY A 446 -0.90 4.54 -27.13
C GLY A 446 -0.21 5.60 -28.01
N VAL A 447 -0.95 6.36 -28.82
CA VAL A 447 -0.39 7.46 -29.60
C VAL A 447 0.01 8.59 -28.66
N ILE A 448 1.29 8.98 -28.68
CA ILE A 448 1.85 10.02 -27.81
C ILE A 448 1.92 11.33 -28.58
N THR A 449 1.31 12.38 -28.04
CA THR A 449 1.37 13.75 -28.56
C THR A 449 1.96 14.67 -27.50
N THR A 450 3.07 15.35 -27.80
CA THR A 450 3.60 16.41 -26.92
C THR A 450 2.71 17.64 -27.04
N ILE A 451 2.08 18.03 -25.94
CA ILE A 451 1.15 19.17 -25.87
C ILE A 451 1.75 20.37 -25.14
N TYR A 452 2.90 20.19 -24.49
CA TYR A 452 3.69 21.26 -23.89
C TYR A 452 5.17 20.86 -23.76
N ASN A 453 6.07 21.82 -23.90
CA ASN A 453 7.52 21.62 -23.80
C ASN A 453 8.16 22.77 -23.01
N LYS A 454 8.99 22.44 -22.03
CA LYS A 454 9.75 23.37 -21.19
C LYS A 454 11.23 23.04 -21.26
N THR A 455 12.09 24.04 -21.44
CA THR A 455 13.56 23.88 -21.51
C THR A 455 14.34 24.77 -20.53
N ASN A 456 13.63 25.58 -19.75
CA ASN A 456 14.20 26.58 -18.84
C ASN A 456 13.35 26.71 -17.55
N GLY A 457 12.99 25.58 -16.96
CA GLY A 457 12.26 25.48 -15.70
C GLY A 457 13.03 26.09 -14.53
N SER A 458 12.32 26.83 -13.68
CA SER A 458 12.86 27.49 -12.49
C SER A 458 12.45 26.79 -11.18
N GLY A 459 11.67 25.70 -11.27
CA GLY A 459 11.07 25.02 -10.13
C GLY A 459 9.91 25.80 -9.50
N GLY A 460 9.54 25.41 -8.29
CA GLY A 460 8.38 25.96 -7.59
C GLY A 460 7.06 25.57 -8.23
N ARG A 461 6.01 26.36 -7.97
CA ARG A 461 4.66 26.10 -8.47
C ARG A 461 4.43 26.72 -9.84
N GLU A 462 4.19 25.90 -10.84
CA GLU A 462 3.88 26.29 -12.22
C GLU A 462 2.40 26.02 -12.52
N ASN A 463 1.70 26.98 -13.13
CA ASN A 463 0.31 26.83 -13.58
C ASN A 463 0.25 27.00 -15.11
N ILE A 464 -0.02 25.92 -15.83
CA ILE A 464 0.20 25.81 -17.26
C ILE A 464 -1.13 25.49 -17.95
N LEU A 465 -1.51 26.30 -18.93
CA LEU A 465 -2.65 26.00 -19.80
C LEU A 465 -2.26 24.92 -20.80
N LEU A 466 -3.16 23.97 -21.01
CA LEU A 466 -2.98 22.85 -21.93
C LEU A 466 -4.08 22.87 -22.99
N ASN A 467 -3.74 22.34 -24.16
CA ASN A 467 -4.70 22.04 -25.21
C ASN A 467 -4.36 20.67 -25.78
N GLY A 468 -5.07 19.65 -25.32
CA GLY A 468 -4.81 18.28 -25.73
C GLY A 468 -5.89 17.33 -25.28
N THR A 469 -5.99 16.20 -25.95
CA THR A 469 -6.90 15.11 -25.58
C THR A 469 -6.10 13.80 -25.53
N GLY A 470 -6.31 13.04 -24.46
CA GLY A 470 -5.72 11.73 -24.29
C GLY A 470 -6.38 10.98 -23.14
N ARG A 471 -6.12 9.67 -23.05
CA ARG A 471 -6.46 8.87 -21.87
C ARG A 471 -5.49 9.11 -20.72
N TYR A 472 -4.22 9.38 -21.05
CA TYR A 472 -3.18 9.65 -20.07
C TYR A 472 -2.58 11.03 -20.29
N LEU A 473 -2.25 11.72 -19.20
CA LEU A 473 -1.34 12.85 -19.24
C LEU A 473 -0.02 12.42 -18.60
N ARG A 474 1.05 12.38 -19.41
CA ARG A 474 2.39 12.01 -19.00
C ARG A 474 3.30 13.24 -18.93
N MET A 475 4.01 13.40 -17.83
CA MET A 475 5.16 14.30 -17.74
C MET A 475 6.44 13.50 -17.97
N LEU A 476 7.24 13.90 -18.96
CA LEU A 476 8.54 13.30 -19.29
C LEU A 476 9.64 14.33 -18.99
N CYS A 477 10.49 14.03 -18.02
CA CYS A 477 11.60 14.89 -17.64
C CYS A 477 12.85 14.62 -18.51
N SER A 478 13.72 15.62 -18.67
CA SER A 478 14.94 15.51 -19.49
C SER A 478 16.15 16.28 -18.97
N GLN A 479 15.96 17.25 -18.08
CA GLN A 479 17.06 17.92 -17.38
C GLN A 479 16.63 18.36 -15.99
N LYS A 480 17.50 18.23 -14.99
CA LYS A 480 17.26 18.56 -13.56
C LYS A 480 18.29 19.52 -13.01
N LEU A 481 17.99 20.14 -11.87
CA LEU A 481 18.89 21.07 -11.17
C LEU A 481 20.17 20.39 -10.64
N PHE A 482 20.03 19.28 -9.92
CA PHE A 482 21.14 18.53 -9.31
C PHE A 482 21.31 17.16 -9.98
N ALA A 483 22.48 16.95 -10.60
CA ALA A 483 22.79 15.75 -11.39
C ALA A 483 22.74 14.43 -10.57
N ASP A 484 23.12 14.49 -9.29
CA ASP A 484 23.30 13.29 -8.44
C ASP A 484 22.02 12.85 -7.70
N SER A 485 20.88 13.50 -7.96
CA SER A 485 19.59 13.15 -7.35
C SER A 485 18.50 12.92 -8.40
N GLY A 486 17.44 12.21 -8.02
CA GLY A 486 16.21 12.10 -8.81
C GLY A 486 15.38 13.38 -8.78
N TYR A 487 14.45 13.50 -9.73
CA TYR A 487 13.52 14.62 -9.85
C TYR A 487 12.52 14.60 -8.71
N VAL A 488 12.11 15.76 -8.19
CA VAL A 488 11.19 15.87 -7.06
C VAL A 488 9.98 16.71 -7.44
N LEU A 489 8.79 16.10 -7.38
CA LEU A 489 7.50 16.76 -7.62
C LEU A 489 6.61 16.55 -6.41
N ASN A 490 6.17 17.64 -5.78
CA ASN A 490 5.27 17.61 -4.64
C ASN A 490 3.84 17.33 -5.12
N GLU A 491 3.34 18.03 -6.14
CA GLU A 491 1.98 17.87 -6.67
C GLU A 491 1.93 17.94 -8.20
N PHE A 492 1.07 17.11 -8.79
CA PHE A 492 0.74 17.01 -10.21
C PHE A 492 -0.77 17.13 -10.39
N GLU A 493 -1.29 18.35 -10.29
CA GLU A 493 -2.72 18.63 -10.34
C GLU A 493 -3.18 18.78 -11.80
N ILE A 494 -4.18 18.01 -12.23
CA ILE A 494 -4.65 18.01 -13.63
C ILE A 494 -6.10 18.44 -13.69
N TYR A 495 -6.40 19.41 -14.55
CA TYR A 495 -7.72 19.99 -14.71
C TYR A 495 -8.21 19.87 -16.15
N GLY A 496 -9.52 19.70 -16.28
CA GLY A 496 -10.20 19.62 -17.57
C GLY A 496 -11.52 18.87 -17.46
N ARG A 497 -11.97 18.35 -18.60
CA ARG A 497 -13.31 17.77 -18.75
C ARG A 497 -13.30 16.44 -19.50
N LYS A 498 -14.27 15.59 -19.14
CA LYS A 498 -14.54 14.34 -19.86
C LYS A 498 -14.84 14.70 -21.33
N LYS A 499 -14.24 13.99 -22.30
CA LYS A 499 -14.59 14.19 -23.71
C LYS A 499 -16.05 13.79 -23.90
N VAL A 500 -16.90 14.73 -24.33
CA VAL A 500 -18.30 14.42 -24.69
C VAL A 500 -18.26 13.79 -26.07
N THR A 501 -18.35 12.46 -26.11
CA THR A 501 -18.56 11.72 -27.35
C THR A 501 -20.04 11.37 -27.41
N GLU A 502 -20.78 12.23 -28.10
CA GLU A 502 -22.22 12.12 -28.43
C GLU A 502 -23.22 12.25 -27.27
N VAL A 503 -24.30 13.00 -27.56
CA VAL A 503 -25.57 12.86 -26.88
C VAL A 503 -26.16 11.56 -27.43
N VAL A 504 -26.01 10.46 -26.70
CA VAL A 504 -26.93 9.34 -26.90
C VAL A 504 -28.27 9.86 -26.40
N ASP A 505 -29.22 10.08 -27.30
CA ASP A 505 -30.63 10.12 -26.93
C ASP A 505 -30.93 8.74 -26.31
N GLU A 506 -30.76 8.62 -25.00
CA GLU A 506 -31.27 7.50 -24.23
C GLU A 506 -32.79 7.67 -24.14
N THR A 507 -33.48 7.45 -25.25
CA THR A 507 -34.83 6.89 -25.24
C THR A 507 -34.73 5.42 -24.84
N ASN A 508 -34.25 5.16 -23.63
CA ASN A 508 -34.60 4.00 -22.86
C ASN A 508 -35.16 4.55 -21.55
N SER A 509 -36.48 4.64 -21.51
CA SER A 509 -37.26 5.09 -20.37
C SER A 509 -36.98 4.22 -19.15
N VAL A 510 -35.93 4.54 -18.39
CA VAL A 510 -35.94 4.32 -16.95
C VAL A 510 -37.07 5.20 -16.46
N GLN A 511 -38.18 4.62 -16.02
CA GLN A 511 -39.26 5.41 -15.40
C GLN A 511 -38.61 6.18 -14.23
N GLN A 512 -38.45 7.50 -14.41
CA GLN A 512 -37.76 8.36 -13.46
C GLN A 512 -38.77 8.82 -12.41
N PHE A 513 -38.31 9.11 -11.19
CA PHE A 513 -39.11 9.81 -10.19
C PHE A 513 -39.81 11.04 -10.81
N GLU A 514 -41.13 10.94 -10.96
CA GLU A 514 -41.91 11.86 -11.78
C GLU A 514 -43.12 12.36 -11.00
N LEU A 515 -43.38 13.66 -11.15
CA LEU A 515 -44.59 14.32 -10.69
C LEU A 515 -45.27 14.88 -11.93
N PHE A 516 -46.47 14.40 -12.24
CA PHE A 516 -47.14 14.77 -13.48
C PHE A 516 -47.74 16.17 -13.37
N GLN A 517 -47.68 16.92 -14.47
CA GLN A 517 -48.31 18.23 -14.58
C GLN A 517 -49.82 18.04 -14.61
N ASN A 518 -50.54 18.76 -13.76
CA ASN A 518 -51.99 18.72 -13.66
C ASN A 518 -52.63 19.61 -14.76
N TYR A 519 -52.42 19.24 -16.03
CA TYR A 519 -52.92 19.95 -17.20
C TYR A 519 -53.51 18.97 -18.25
N PRO A 520 -54.64 19.29 -18.92
CA PRO A 520 -55.46 20.51 -18.77
C PRO A 520 -56.06 20.62 -17.36
N ASN A 521 -56.09 21.86 -16.85
CA ASN A 521 -56.42 22.16 -15.47
C ASN A 521 -57.85 21.66 -15.13
N PRO A 522 -58.02 20.69 -14.21
CA PRO A 522 -59.31 20.01 -14.02
C PRO A 522 -60.33 20.84 -13.20
N PHE A 523 -59.88 21.95 -12.60
CA PHE A 523 -60.78 22.91 -11.96
C PHE A 523 -61.52 23.72 -13.04
N SER A 524 -62.72 23.26 -13.39
CA SER A 524 -63.59 23.89 -14.38
C SER A 524 -64.73 24.67 -13.73
N THR A 525 -65.03 25.84 -14.31
CA THR A 525 -66.18 26.69 -14.00
C THR A 525 -67.33 26.58 -15.02
N SER A 526 -67.31 25.62 -15.97
CA SER A 526 -68.36 25.51 -16.99
C SER A 526 -69.49 24.51 -16.63
N ALA A 527 -70.57 25.07 -16.05
CA ALA A 527 -72.00 24.70 -16.05
C ALA A 527 -72.42 23.26 -16.43
N SER A 528 -73.16 22.52 -15.59
CA SER A 528 -74.63 22.66 -15.52
C SER A 528 -75.30 22.14 -14.21
N SER A 529 -74.89 22.59 -13.03
CA SER A 529 -75.75 22.43 -11.84
C SER A 529 -75.53 23.57 -10.85
N ALA A 530 -76.60 23.98 -10.18
CA ALA A 530 -76.67 25.11 -9.26
C ALA A 530 -75.88 24.92 -7.94
N PHE A 531 -74.89 24.01 -7.91
CA PHE A 531 -74.02 23.72 -6.77
C PHE A 531 -72.62 23.32 -7.25
N GLY A 532 -71.71 24.29 -7.34
CA GLY A 532 -70.25 24.10 -7.27
C GLY A 532 -69.55 23.48 -8.50
N GLY A 533 -68.62 24.23 -9.11
CA GLY A 533 -67.61 23.63 -10.00
C GLY A 533 -66.80 22.56 -9.26
N ASN A 534 -66.20 21.60 -9.98
CA ASN A 534 -65.46 20.50 -9.36
C ASN A 534 -64.21 21.05 -8.64
N PRO A 535 -64.18 21.07 -7.29
CA PRO A 535 -63.04 21.59 -6.54
C PRO A 535 -61.95 20.52 -6.38
N ARG A 536 -62.10 19.35 -7.00
CA ARG A 536 -61.19 18.22 -6.84
C ARG A 536 -60.37 17.99 -8.08
N SER A 537 -59.13 17.58 -7.84
CA SER A 537 -58.18 17.24 -8.87
C SER A 537 -57.37 16.02 -8.47
N THR A 538 -56.99 15.20 -9.44
CA THR A 538 -56.09 14.07 -9.22
C THR A 538 -54.66 14.46 -9.56
N ILE A 539 -53.74 14.37 -8.60
CA ILE A 539 -52.31 14.53 -8.81
C ILE A 539 -51.70 13.14 -8.99
N LYS A 540 -51.07 12.92 -10.14
CA LYS A 540 -50.38 11.67 -10.44
C LYS A 540 -48.88 11.81 -10.17
N TYR A 541 -48.25 10.74 -9.72
CA TYR A 541 -46.80 10.65 -9.58
C TYR A 541 -46.29 9.21 -9.74
N PHE A 542 -45.01 9.07 -10.06
CA PHE A 542 -44.35 7.77 -10.21
C PHE A 542 -43.12 7.66 -9.29
N ILE A 543 -43.01 6.53 -8.60
CA ILE A 543 -41.89 6.17 -7.74
C ILE A 543 -41.06 5.07 -8.42
N PRO A 544 -39.75 5.27 -8.64
CA PRO A 544 -38.90 4.31 -9.34
C PRO A 544 -38.53 3.11 -8.46
N ASN A 545 -38.21 1.98 -9.11
CA ASN A 545 -37.53 0.86 -8.48
C ASN A 545 -36.11 1.28 -8.09
N VAL A 546 -35.88 1.53 -6.80
CA VAL A 546 -34.53 1.75 -6.27
C VAL A 546 -33.89 0.38 -6.06
N ILE A 547 -33.16 -0.14 -7.06
CA ILE A 547 -32.26 -1.26 -6.85
C ILE A 547 -30.98 -0.72 -6.21
N LEU A 548 -30.82 -0.92 -4.90
CA LEU A 548 -29.52 -0.85 -4.27
C LEU A 548 -28.71 -2.05 -4.77
N ARG A 549 -27.88 -1.86 -5.81
CA ARG A 549 -26.88 -2.87 -6.16
C ARG A 549 -25.85 -2.90 -5.04
N GLN A 550 -25.83 -3.98 -4.25
CA GLN A 550 -24.59 -4.41 -3.61
C GLN A 550 -23.56 -4.55 -4.72
N ALA A 551 -22.41 -3.87 -4.58
CA ALA A 551 -21.25 -4.19 -5.37
C ALA A 551 -20.86 -5.63 -5.01
N GLN A 552 -21.20 -6.57 -5.88
CA GLN A 552 -20.66 -7.90 -5.88
C GLN A 552 -19.16 -7.75 -6.18
N ASP A 553 -18.30 -8.22 -5.27
CA ASP A 553 -16.86 -8.17 -5.42
C ASP A 553 -16.44 -8.96 -6.68
N ASP A 554 -15.99 -8.27 -7.72
CA ASP A 554 -15.36 -8.89 -8.91
C ASP A 554 -13.93 -9.36 -8.61
N ASN A 555 -13.68 -9.98 -7.45
CA ASN A 555 -12.37 -10.57 -7.11
C ASN A 555 -12.46 -11.74 -6.10
N VAL A 556 -13.36 -12.69 -6.33
CA VAL A 556 -13.24 -14.02 -5.73
C VAL A 556 -13.32 -15.09 -6.82
N MET A 557 -12.17 -15.60 -7.22
CA MET A 557 -12.06 -16.88 -7.92
C MET A 557 -12.39 -17.99 -6.92
N VAL A 558 -13.67 -18.38 -6.82
CA VAL A 558 -14.04 -19.65 -6.18
C VAL A 558 -14.03 -20.73 -7.26
N SER A 559 -12.99 -21.56 -7.24
CA SER A 559 -13.00 -22.84 -7.95
C SER A 559 -14.10 -23.73 -7.39
N GLN A 560 -15.08 -24.09 -8.22
CA GLN A 560 -16.03 -25.16 -7.91
C GLN A 560 -15.32 -26.53 -7.90
N PRO A 561 -15.77 -27.45 -7.03
CA PRO A 561 -15.96 -28.82 -7.45
C PRO A 561 -17.44 -29.19 -7.43
N VAL A 562 -17.81 -29.93 -8.47
CA VAL A 562 -19.12 -30.56 -8.71
C VAL A 562 -19.39 -31.63 -7.64
N GLY A 563 -20.57 -31.64 -7.02
CA GLY A 563 -21.04 -32.82 -6.28
C GLY A 563 -22.18 -32.64 -5.26
N ARG A 564 -23.40 -32.95 -5.71
CA ARG A 564 -24.55 -33.59 -5.02
C ARG A 564 -25.17 -32.99 -3.73
N HIS A 565 -26.45 -32.62 -3.91
CA HIS A 565 -27.61 -32.73 -3.00
C HIS A 565 -27.38 -32.70 -1.47
N GLY A 566 -27.84 -31.60 -0.87
CA GLY A 566 -28.16 -31.52 0.55
C GLY A 566 -28.85 -30.19 0.87
N SER A 567 -30.18 -30.21 0.94
CA SER A 567 -30.98 -29.09 1.41
C SER A 567 -30.78 -28.91 2.91
N SER A 568 -30.33 -27.73 3.35
CA SER A 568 -30.72 -27.20 4.66
C SER A 568 -30.75 -25.67 4.64
N ASN A 569 -31.94 -25.15 4.95
CA ASN A 569 -32.25 -23.75 5.16
C ASN A 569 -31.34 -23.14 6.25
N HIS A 570 -30.63 -22.07 5.92
CA HIS A 570 -30.34 -21.01 6.88
C HIS A 570 -30.88 -19.71 6.30
N GLY A 571 -32.04 -19.31 6.83
CA GLY A 571 -32.80 -18.15 6.41
C GLY A 571 -32.01 -16.86 6.62
N VAL A 572 -31.83 -16.12 5.53
CA VAL A 572 -31.53 -14.69 5.60
C VAL A 572 -32.83 -13.99 5.98
N THR A 573 -32.94 -13.61 7.25
CA THR A 573 -34.02 -12.74 7.70
C THR A 573 -33.77 -11.34 7.12
N LEU A 574 -34.39 -11.05 5.98
CA LEU A 574 -34.50 -9.69 5.43
C LEU A 574 -35.30 -8.83 6.41
N ARG A 575 -34.63 -8.17 7.36
CA ARG A 575 -35.20 -6.97 8.00
C ARG A 575 -34.90 -5.80 7.08
N GLN A 576 -35.86 -5.53 6.21
CA GLN A 576 -35.94 -4.36 5.35
C GLN A 576 -35.68 -3.07 6.15
N ALA A 577 -34.81 -2.20 5.62
CA ALA A 577 -34.87 -0.78 5.90
C ALA A 577 -36.17 -0.22 5.29
N GLN A 578 -37.30 -0.39 6.00
CA GLN A 578 -38.59 0.17 5.63
C GLN A 578 -38.65 1.70 5.76
N SER A 579 -37.63 2.34 6.34
CA SER A 579 -37.55 3.79 6.54
C SER A 579 -37.16 4.60 5.31
N ASP A 580 -36.57 3.96 4.29
CA ASP A 580 -35.83 4.68 3.24
C ASP A 580 -36.65 4.87 1.95
N ASN A 581 -37.98 4.84 2.01
CA ASN A 581 -38.90 5.06 0.88
C ASN A 581 -40.14 5.87 1.30
N ILE A 582 -39.98 6.83 2.21
CA ILE A 582 -41.06 7.76 2.57
C ILE A 582 -41.21 8.79 1.44
N ALA A 583 -42.36 8.76 0.76
CA ALA A 583 -42.75 9.75 -0.22
C ALA A 583 -43.57 10.86 0.47
N THR A 584 -43.18 12.11 0.24
CA THR A 584 -43.87 13.30 0.77
C THR A 584 -44.39 14.14 -0.39
N LEU A 585 -45.71 14.30 -0.52
CA LEU A 585 -46.35 15.17 -1.50
C LEU A 585 -47.11 16.28 -0.79
N LYS A 586 -46.75 17.53 -1.06
CA LYS A 586 -47.30 18.73 -0.39
C LYS A 586 -47.75 19.77 -1.40
N VAL A 587 -48.72 20.59 -1.01
CA VAL A 587 -49.22 21.74 -1.79
C VAL A 587 -48.88 23.03 -1.05
N TYR A 588 -48.49 24.05 -1.81
CA TYR A 588 -48.09 25.37 -1.33
C TYR A 588 -48.82 26.47 -2.11
N ASP A 589 -49.05 27.61 -1.46
CA ASP A 589 -49.45 28.82 -2.17
C ASP A 589 -48.27 29.49 -2.88
N ILE A 590 -48.52 30.59 -3.61
CA ILE A 590 -47.49 31.31 -4.37
C ILE A 590 -46.41 31.97 -3.49
N LEU A 591 -46.68 32.15 -2.20
CA LEU A 591 -45.73 32.66 -1.22
C LEU A 591 -44.90 31.53 -0.57
N GLY A 592 -45.13 30.28 -0.97
CA GLY A 592 -44.44 29.10 -0.44
C GLY A 592 -44.98 28.61 0.89
N ARG A 593 -46.15 29.10 1.35
CA ARG A 593 -46.78 28.58 2.56
C ARG A 593 -47.44 27.24 2.26
N GLU A 594 -47.19 26.25 3.10
CA GLU A 594 -47.82 24.93 2.99
C GLU A 594 -49.33 25.05 3.24
N VAL A 595 -50.14 24.57 2.30
CA VAL A 595 -51.61 24.59 2.39
C VAL A 595 -52.22 23.19 2.50
N ALA A 596 -51.49 22.14 2.11
CA ALA A 596 -51.90 20.75 2.32
C ALA A 596 -50.71 19.77 2.28
N VAL A 597 -50.81 18.68 3.02
CA VAL A 597 -49.96 17.48 2.89
C VAL A 597 -50.83 16.35 2.35
N LEU A 598 -50.53 15.87 1.15
CA LEU A 598 -51.32 14.85 0.45
C LEU A 598 -50.77 13.44 0.65
N VAL A 599 -49.45 13.30 0.79
CA VAL A 599 -48.77 12.03 1.04
C VAL A 599 -47.61 12.29 2.00
N ASN A 600 -47.42 11.43 2.99
CA ASN A 600 -46.24 11.44 3.88
C ASN A 600 -46.04 10.05 4.51
N GLU A 601 -45.78 9.05 3.67
CA GLU A 601 -45.73 7.65 4.09
C GLU A 601 -44.83 6.83 3.17
N TYR A 602 -44.52 5.60 3.60
CA TYR A 602 -43.81 4.64 2.77
C TYR A 602 -44.62 4.32 1.51
N ARG A 603 -43.98 4.41 0.33
CA ARG A 603 -44.58 4.00 -0.94
C ARG A 603 -43.61 3.11 -1.74
N PRO A 604 -44.00 1.90 -2.16
CA PRO A 604 -43.18 1.08 -3.04
C PRO A 604 -43.02 1.71 -4.43
N ALA A 605 -42.21 1.10 -5.29
CA ALA A 605 -42.12 1.53 -6.68
C ALA A 605 -43.45 1.30 -7.40
N GLY A 606 -43.90 2.29 -8.18
CA GLY A 606 -45.18 2.24 -8.87
C GLY A 606 -45.75 3.60 -9.25
N ASN A 607 -46.87 3.55 -9.97
CA ASN A 607 -47.67 4.72 -10.29
C ASN A 607 -48.69 4.97 -9.17
N TYR A 608 -48.86 6.23 -8.80
CA TYR A 608 -49.78 6.64 -7.74
C TYR A 608 -50.60 7.84 -8.18
N GLU A 609 -51.80 7.91 -7.64
CA GLU A 609 -52.73 9.02 -7.81
C GLU A 609 -53.22 9.45 -6.42
N VAL A 610 -53.29 10.75 -6.17
CA VAL A 610 -53.89 11.30 -4.95
C VAL A 610 -54.88 12.40 -5.33
N GLU A 611 -56.04 12.40 -4.69
CA GLU A 611 -57.00 13.49 -4.85
C GLU A 611 -56.60 14.70 -3.99
N PHE A 612 -56.81 15.88 -4.54
CA PHE A 612 -56.64 17.17 -3.88
C PHE A 612 -57.95 17.96 -3.99
N ASP A 613 -58.51 18.33 -2.84
CA ASP A 613 -59.73 19.13 -2.72
C ASP A 613 -59.37 20.59 -2.40
N ALA A 614 -59.63 21.49 -3.34
CA ALA A 614 -59.35 22.92 -3.26
C ALA A 614 -60.59 23.76 -2.88
N SER A 615 -61.67 23.13 -2.39
CA SER A 615 -62.95 23.81 -2.10
C SER A 615 -62.80 24.97 -1.11
N THR A 616 -61.84 24.91 -0.19
CA THR A 616 -61.55 25.93 0.82
C THR A 616 -60.49 26.96 0.39
N LEU A 617 -59.84 26.77 -0.76
CA LEU A 617 -58.75 27.61 -1.25
C LEU A 617 -59.26 28.74 -2.17
N ALA A 618 -58.57 29.87 -2.23
CA ALA A 618 -58.92 30.97 -3.13
C ALA A 618 -58.52 30.65 -4.58
N SER A 619 -59.12 31.31 -5.57
CA SER A 619 -58.64 31.24 -6.95
C SER A 619 -57.20 31.78 -7.03
N GLY A 620 -56.29 31.05 -7.68
CA GLY A 620 -54.88 31.44 -7.73
C GLY A 620 -53.95 30.32 -8.20
N ILE A 621 -52.65 30.61 -8.24
CA ILE A 621 -51.60 29.64 -8.59
C ILE A 621 -51.12 28.95 -7.31
N TYR A 622 -51.10 27.62 -7.34
CA TYR A 622 -50.56 26.78 -6.28
C TYR A 622 -49.42 25.92 -6.82
N LEU A 623 -48.44 25.63 -5.97
CA LEU A 623 -47.34 24.73 -6.25
C LEU A 623 -47.56 23.42 -5.52
N TYR A 624 -47.14 22.30 -6.12
CA TYR A 624 -47.11 21.02 -5.41
C TYR A 624 -45.76 20.35 -5.62
N SER A 625 -45.22 19.80 -4.52
CA SER A 625 -43.88 19.25 -4.42
C SER A 625 -43.94 17.81 -3.98
N LEU A 626 -43.34 16.92 -4.76
CA LEU A 626 -43.07 15.53 -4.39
C LEU A 626 -41.62 15.40 -3.97
N GLN A 627 -41.38 14.80 -2.80
CA GLN A 627 -40.06 14.56 -2.24
C GLN A 627 -39.91 13.10 -1.81
N MET A 628 -38.78 12.47 -2.13
CA MET A 628 -38.42 11.13 -1.66
C MET A 628 -36.90 10.94 -1.80
N ASN A 629 -36.21 10.44 -0.77
CA ASN A 629 -34.77 10.10 -0.82
C ASN A 629 -33.87 11.21 -1.39
N GLY A 630 -34.19 12.48 -1.06
CA GLY A 630 -33.46 13.66 -1.55
C GLY A 630 -33.83 14.11 -2.97
N LEU A 631 -34.66 13.36 -3.68
CA LEU A 631 -35.28 13.79 -4.94
C LEU A 631 -36.44 14.73 -4.62
N VAL A 632 -36.54 15.83 -5.37
CA VAL A 632 -37.63 16.81 -5.28
C VAL A 632 -38.11 17.16 -6.68
N LYS A 633 -39.42 17.08 -6.92
CA LYS A 633 -40.07 17.53 -8.15
C LYS A 633 -41.19 18.49 -7.78
N ASN A 634 -41.20 19.66 -8.43
CA ASN A 634 -42.21 20.68 -8.24
C ASN A 634 -43.02 20.84 -9.52
N LYS A 635 -44.32 21.07 -9.37
CA LYS A 635 -45.24 21.44 -10.45
C LYS A 635 -46.19 22.51 -9.94
N LYS A 636 -46.94 23.12 -10.86
CA LYS A 636 -47.93 24.17 -10.54
C LYS A 636 -49.32 23.74 -10.99
N MET A 637 -50.35 24.22 -10.31
CA MET A 637 -51.74 24.12 -10.74
C MET A 637 -52.41 25.48 -10.55
N ILE A 638 -53.51 25.70 -11.26
CA ILE A 638 -54.28 26.94 -11.17
C ILE A 638 -55.63 26.56 -10.57
N VAL A 639 -55.98 27.07 -9.40
CA VAL A 639 -57.33 26.89 -8.87
C VAL A 639 -58.18 28.02 -9.45
N LEU A 640 -59.25 27.67 -10.17
CA LEU A 640 -60.23 28.60 -10.72
C LEU A 640 -61.59 28.26 -10.11
N LYS A 641 -62.18 29.21 -9.38
CA LYS A 641 -63.55 29.11 -8.85
C LYS A 641 -64.53 29.92 -9.68
#